data_AF-A0A917AS04-F1
#
_entry.id   AF-A0A917AS04-F1
#
_cell.length_a   1.000
_cell.length_b   1.000
_cell.length_c   1.000
_cell.angle_alpha   90.00
_cell.angle_beta   90.00
_cell.angle_gamma   90.00
#
_symmetry.space_group_name_H-M   'P 1'
#
loop_
_entity.id
_entity.type
_entity.pdbx_description
1 polymer ?
#
loop_
_entity_poly.entity_id
_entity_poly.type
_entity_poly.pdbx_seq_one_letter_code
_entity_poly.pdbx_strand_id
1 'polypeptide(L)'
;MSAKKVKKAIRQQQRDRRRAEREQARQAKAAEQARRKAEQQAAQEAEAEKRKKAKAESVKAGAGKAAATPQAEKDQPEKTAKPGKKGAEKPDAGRPAGVQTQYGGAAASVPKKLADAEGAGSEKSAKAEKAAKPAEEKSSTGKTSAAKGSAEKKPRSSGSRPSAVRLSAVVVTAALVAVGAGSAITDFSGADRSPLSPVAGSGVPSPQTGQSYLCPPMPGQADSLTTDGILDYATRDDSASSVFQSLVLAEAGADLPEAQIAQLTSSSDLNHESISGGEGVIHHQEADQQQTPLLGVSAAQSGEPLTAAALFEYHADQGPVTGLSVGECGPAQQNHWFFGPETGPGATSLLTLSNPYDRASTVEISTYDADGERGAGGARSILVPPQTVRTVNMAALSGGSVNMGVEVSATGAPVGAQMQSSRAAGLTGTGAEFLPSAQSVEEEHHIPGVPMPDTSGAGAADDPTLMPAELWLHVPGEETTTVELQVFGEDGQVALENPAVFTVEGGQVDLLELLGPDAGVYDVVVRTDNPSAVAVASRGMGELAELGAEDEAAAEDAAQEEGEELDEGTLALDFSWGTGAEELTETSGAVLPEIGRTDEAETDLNLFAAQGGTVSYRLLDGEGEHSEPQEVELPAGQSVTVSADELSDVMDDAVAVVVDPPVGEGVYASLLTTDDQGRFSMSRVESLQDDEATVPVRLR
;
A
#
# COMPACT_ATOMS: atom_id res chain seq x y z
N MET A 1 34.93 7.32 38.27
CA MET A 1 35.96 8.27 37.79
C MET A 1 35.74 9.67 38.40
N SER A 2 36.71 10.59 38.38
CA SER A 2 36.50 11.96 38.88
C SER A 2 35.60 12.80 37.96
N ALA A 3 34.67 13.58 38.52
CA ALA A 3 33.76 14.46 37.77
C ALA A 3 34.45 15.46 36.83
N LYS A 4 35.72 15.85 37.12
CA LYS A 4 36.52 16.67 36.21
C LYS A 4 36.89 15.96 34.90
N LYS A 5 37.04 14.62 34.90
CA LYS A 5 37.29 13.83 33.67
C LYS A 5 36.01 13.77 32.81
N VAL A 6 34.86 13.47 33.42
CA VAL A 6 33.56 13.41 32.72
C VAL A 6 33.22 14.74 32.04
N LYS A 7 33.36 15.87 32.74
CA LYS A 7 33.14 17.21 32.16
C LYS A 7 34.14 17.57 31.04
N LYS A 8 35.32 16.94 31.00
CA LYS A 8 36.28 17.10 29.89
C LYS A 8 35.87 16.25 28.68
N ALA A 9 35.41 15.02 28.90
CA ALA A 9 34.93 14.12 27.84
C ALA A 9 33.72 14.70 27.10
N ILE A 10 32.68 15.15 27.83
CA ILE A 10 31.48 15.78 27.23
C ILE A 10 31.85 17.00 26.37
N ARG A 11 32.79 17.83 26.84
CA ARG A 11 33.28 18.99 26.08
C ARG A 11 34.12 18.64 24.85
N GLN A 12 34.70 17.44 24.81
CA GLN A 12 35.43 16.92 23.65
C GLN A 12 34.44 16.39 22.62
N GLN A 13 33.51 15.52 23.03
CA GLN A 13 32.41 15.01 22.21
C GLN A 13 31.59 16.13 21.55
N GLN A 14 31.26 17.19 22.29
CA GLN A 14 30.57 18.38 21.74
C GLN A 14 31.39 19.19 20.73
N ARG A 15 32.73 19.10 20.76
CA ARG A 15 33.61 19.73 19.75
C ARG A 15 33.73 18.88 18.50
N ASP A 16 33.79 17.56 18.68
CA ASP A 16 33.95 16.61 17.59
C ASP A 16 32.64 16.50 16.78
N ARG A 17 31.47 16.45 17.45
CA ARG A 17 30.15 16.61 16.80
C ARG A 17 30.05 17.90 15.97
N ARG A 18 30.44 19.05 16.55
CA ARG A 18 30.47 20.34 15.83
C ARG A 18 31.49 20.42 14.70
N ARG A 19 32.45 19.48 14.63
CA ARG A 19 33.39 19.34 13.52
C ARG A 19 32.76 18.52 12.40
N ALA A 20 32.15 17.37 12.73
CA ALA A 20 31.39 16.55 11.79
C ALA A 20 30.24 17.33 11.11
N GLU A 21 29.42 18.05 11.88
CA GLU A 21 28.33 18.91 11.37
C GLU A 21 28.85 19.96 10.35
N ARG A 22 30.07 20.47 10.54
CA ARG A 22 30.72 21.43 9.61
C ARG A 22 31.34 20.79 8.39
N GLU A 23 31.64 19.50 8.46
CA GLU A 23 32.24 18.69 7.40
C GLU A 23 31.14 18.22 6.44
N GLN A 24 30.05 17.66 6.99
CA GLN A 24 28.80 17.37 6.26
C GLN A 24 28.25 18.63 5.56
N ALA A 25 28.16 19.76 6.26
CA ALA A 25 27.70 21.03 5.66
C ALA A 25 28.64 21.59 4.57
N ARG A 26 29.89 21.10 4.47
CA ARG A 26 30.80 21.40 3.35
C ARG A 26 30.61 20.42 2.20
N GLN A 27 30.46 19.13 2.49
CA GLN A 27 30.16 18.08 1.50
C GLN A 27 28.84 18.37 0.78
N ALA A 28 27.76 18.68 1.51
CA ALA A 28 26.47 19.05 0.93
C ALA A 28 26.58 20.26 -0.03
N LYS A 29 27.34 21.30 0.33
CA LYS A 29 27.59 22.46 -0.54
C LYS A 29 28.46 22.14 -1.74
N ALA A 30 29.38 21.17 -1.63
CA ALA A 30 30.17 20.69 -2.76
C ALA A 30 29.31 19.88 -3.74
N ALA A 31 28.44 19.00 -3.22
CA ALA A 31 27.48 18.24 -4.01
C ALA A 31 26.49 19.15 -4.75
N GLU A 32 25.92 20.16 -4.07
CA GLU A 32 25.04 21.15 -4.70
C GLU A 32 25.75 21.92 -5.84
N GLN A 33 27.03 22.29 -5.64
CA GLN A 33 27.84 22.93 -6.68
C GLN A 33 28.21 21.99 -7.83
N ALA A 34 28.37 20.69 -7.57
CA ALA A 34 28.58 19.69 -8.62
C ALA A 34 27.30 19.50 -9.45
N ARG A 35 26.13 19.35 -8.81
CA ARG A 35 24.83 19.21 -9.49
C ARG A 35 24.52 20.41 -10.38
N ARG A 36 24.68 21.64 -9.87
CA ARG A 36 24.51 22.88 -10.66
C ARG A 36 25.47 22.98 -11.87
N LYS A 37 26.66 22.35 -11.82
CA LYS A 37 27.58 22.28 -12.97
C LYS A 37 27.14 21.23 -13.98
N ALA A 38 26.69 20.06 -13.53
CA ALA A 38 26.15 19.01 -14.40
C ALA A 38 24.90 19.51 -15.16
N GLU A 39 23.96 20.16 -14.46
CA GLU A 39 22.78 20.82 -15.04
C GLU A 39 23.17 21.85 -16.12
N GLN A 40 24.20 22.67 -15.87
CA GLN A 40 24.72 23.64 -16.85
C GLN A 40 25.40 22.98 -18.06
N GLN A 41 26.10 21.86 -17.86
CA GLN A 41 26.75 21.15 -18.95
C GLN A 41 25.72 20.45 -19.85
N ALA A 42 24.76 19.73 -19.27
CA ALA A 42 23.65 19.11 -20.00
C ALA A 42 22.85 20.14 -20.83
N ALA A 43 22.60 21.34 -20.28
CA ALA A 43 21.96 22.43 -21.00
C ALA A 43 22.77 22.92 -22.22
N GLN A 44 24.10 23.00 -22.09
CA GLN A 44 24.98 23.39 -23.21
C GLN A 44 25.05 22.31 -24.30
N GLU A 45 25.08 21.03 -23.91
CA GLU A 45 25.08 19.90 -24.84
C GLU A 45 23.75 19.83 -25.61
N ALA A 46 22.61 20.00 -24.93
CA ALA A 46 21.30 20.09 -25.56
C ALA A 46 21.17 21.29 -26.53
N GLU A 47 21.76 22.45 -26.21
CA GLU A 47 21.77 23.59 -27.15
C GLU A 47 22.67 23.31 -28.36
N ALA A 48 23.82 22.67 -28.16
CA ALA A 48 24.71 22.26 -29.25
C ALA A 48 24.05 21.23 -30.17
N GLU A 49 23.25 20.31 -29.62
CA GLU A 49 22.51 19.30 -30.38
C GLU A 49 21.36 19.93 -31.20
N LYS A 50 20.59 20.86 -30.60
CA LYS A 50 19.60 21.68 -31.32
C LYS A 50 20.23 22.48 -32.47
N ARG A 51 21.41 23.08 -32.26
CA ARG A 51 22.17 23.78 -33.31
C ARG A 51 22.65 22.83 -34.42
N LYS A 52 23.01 21.58 -34.12
CA LYS A 52 23.35 20.56 -35.13
C LYS A 52 22.11 20.18 -35.96
N LYS A 53 20.96 19.92 -35.32
CA LYS A 53 19.69 19.57 -35.98
C LYS A 53 19.22 20.69 -36.94
N ALA A 54 19.17 21.95 -36.49
CA ALA A 54 18.83 23.09 -37.34
C ALA A 54 19.77 23.28 -38.54
N LYS A 55 21.07 22.97 -38.36
CA LYS A 55 22.05 23.02 -39.46
C LYS A 55 21.82 21.90 -40.49
N ALA A 56 21.42 20.71 -40.06
CA ALA A 56 21.05 19.61 -40.97
C ALA A 56 19.78 19.93 -41.80
N GLU A 57 18.78 20.54 -41.19
CA GLU A 57 17.53 20.94 -41.89
C GLU A 57 17.78 22.02 -42.95
N SER A 58 18.59 23.04 -42.63
CA SER A 58 18.95 24.07 -43.62
C SER A 58 19.71 23.53 -44.83
N VAL A 59 20.46 22.43 -44.68
CA VAL A 59 21.12 21.71 -45.80
C VAL A 59 20.09 20.94 -46.64
N LYS A 60 19.09 20.28 -46.02
CA LYS A 60 17.98 19.65 -46.75
C LYS A 60 17.14 20.67 -47.53
N ALA A 61 16.85 21.83 -46.95
CA ALA A 61 16.09 22.90 -47.61
C ALA A 61 16.81 23.50 -48.84
N GLY A 62 18.15 23.49 -48.86
CA GLY A 62 18.96 23.99 -49.97
C GLY A 62 18.92 23.13 -51.24
N ALA A 63 18.57 21.84 -51.12
CA ALA A 63 18.56 20.90 -52.26
C ALA A 63 17.24 20.92 -53.07
N GLY A 64 16.17 21.52 -52.54
CA GLY A 64 14.80 21.38 -53.08
C GLY A 64 14.37 22.39 -54.16
N LYS A 65 15.24 23.29 -54.65
CA LYS A 65 14.86 24.34 -55.62
C LYS A 65 15.75 24.38 -56.86
N ALA A 66 15.60 23.37 -57.73
CA ALA A 66 16.17 23.39 -59.09
C ALA A 66 15.44 22.49 -60.13
N ALA A 67 14.10 22.53 -60.22
CA ALA A 67 13.37 21.94 -61.37
C ALA A 67 11.94 22.47 -61.53
N ALA A 68 11.73 23.56 -62.27
CA ALA A 68 10.47 23.89 -62.95
C ALA A 68 10.66 25.07 -63.92
N THR A 69 10.67 24.80 -65.22
CA THR A 69 10.64 25.83 -66.29
C THR A 69 9.20 26.01 -66.76
N PRO A 70 8.80 27.23 -67.15
CA PRO A 70 8.04 27.31 -68.41
C PRO A 70 8.51 28.42 -69.36
N GLN A 71 8.62 28.02 -70.63
CA GLN A 71 8.40 28.72 -71.90
C GLN A 71 8.79 30.21 -72.10
N ALA A 72 9.38 30.46 -73.27
CA ALA A 72 9.78 31.78 -73.77
C ALA A 72 8.61 32.59 -74.35
N GLU A 73 8.77 33.91 -74.48
CA GLU A 73 8.84 34.57 -75.80
C GLU A 73 9.32 36.05 -75.73
N LYS A 74 10.23 36.42 -76.67
CA LYS A 74 10.57 37.75 -77.25
C LYS A 74 11.33 38.88 -76.50
N ASP A 75 12.42 39.24 -77.19
CA ASP A 75 12.89 40.60 -77.56
C ASP A 75 13.70 41.51 -76.61
N GLN A 76 15.03 41.35 -76.74
CA GLN A 76 15.96 42.36 -77.32
C GLN A 76 16.34 43.65 -76.51
N PRO A 77 17.49 44.32 -76.80
CA PRO A 77 18.79 43.91 -76.25
C PRO A 77 19.68 45.10 -75.75
N GLU A 78 20.99 44.84 -75.59
CA GLU A 78 22.10 45.83 -75.46
C GLU A 78 22.32 46.49 -74.08
N LYS A 79 23.55 46.82 -73.62
CA LYS A 79 24.91 46.55 -74.15
C LYS A 79 25.98 46.56 -73.04
N THR A 80 26.94 45.65 -73.16
CA THR A 80 28.39 45.76 -72.83
C THR A 80 28.93 46.94 -71.98
N ALA A 81 29.70 46.64 -70.93
CA ALA A 81 31.18 46.80 -70.93
C ALA A 81 31.88 46.18 -69.69
N LYS A 82 33.13 45.74 -69.90
CA LYS A 82 34.13 45.16 -68.94
C LYS A 82 35.22 46.23 -68.65
N PRO A 83 36.34 45.95 -67.94
CA PRO A 83 36.61 45.14 -66.73
C PRO A 83 37.52 45.88 -65.69
N GLY A 84 37.88 45.29 -64.54
CA GLY A 84 38.90 45.91 -63.65
C GLY A 84 39.45 45.07 -62.50
N LYS A 85 40.78 45.00 -62.37
CA LYS A 85 41.62 44.17 -61.48
C LYS A 85 41.89 44.75 -60.07
N LYS A 86 42.24 43.84 -59.14
CA LYS A 86 43.33 43.91 -58.10
C LYS A 86 43.19 44.83 -56.85
N GLY A 87 43.86 44.35 -55.78
CA GLY A 87 44.28 45.10 -54.57
C GLY A 87 43.36 44.83 -53.37
N ALA A 88 43.72 44.35 -52.18
CA ALA A 88 44.94 44.37 -51.32
C ALA A 88 44.68 45.19 -50.03
N GLU A 89 45.39 44.79 -48.96
CA GLU A 89 45.53 45.45 -47.64
C GLU A 89 44.41 45.39 -46.58
N LYS A 90 44.88 45.03 -45.37
CA LYS A 90 44.33 45.32 -44.02
C LYS A 90 44.88 46.70 -43.59
N PRO A 91 44.23 47.46 -42.68
CA PRO A 91 44.64 47.39 -41.27
C PRO A 91 43.49 47.60 -40.25
N ASP A 92 43.86 47.98 -39.03
CA ASP A 92 43.16 47.76 -37.76
C ASP A 92 42.65 49.07 -37.08
N ALA A 93 41.82 48.90 -36.04
CA ALA A 93 41.48 49.82 -34.94
C ALA A 93 40.75 51.17 -35.21
N GLY A 94 39.61 51.37 -34.53
CA GLY A 94 38.99 52.70 -34.37
C GLY A 94 37.57 52.74 -33.77
N ARG A 95 37.46 52.99 -32.45
CA ARG A 95 36.23 53.46 -31.75
C ARG A 95 35.81 54.85 -32.31
N PRO A 96 34.54 55.34 -32.19
CA PRO A 96 33.85 55.55 -30.90
C PRO A 96 32.32 55.35 -30.93
N ALA A 97 31.60 55.92 -29.95
CA ALA A 97 30.21 55.60 -29.61
C ALA A 97 29.14 56.60 -30.10
N GLY A 98 27.92 56.07 -30.30
CA GLY A 98 26.65 56.71 -29.90
C GLY A 98 25.92 57.62 -30.89
N VAL A 99 24.64 57.33 -31.13
CA VAL A 99 23.45 58.22 -30.95
C VAL A 99 22.15 57.51 -31.41
N GLN A 100 21.13 57.54 -30.53
CA GLN A 100 19.65 57.45 -30.69
C GLN A 100 19.01 56.65 -31.85
N THR A 101 17.97 55.84 -31.60
CA THR A 101 16.53 56.25 -31.51
C THR A 101 15.67 54.99 -31.23
N GLN A 102 14.38 54.98 -30.82
CA GLN A 102 13.53 55.85 -29.99
C GLN A 102 12.16 55.11 -29.75
N TYR A 103 11.45 55.39 -28.64
CA TYR A 103 10.08 54.89 -28.27
C TYR A 103 9.93 53.38 -27.99
N GLY A 104 9.13 52.92 -27.02
CA GLY A 104 8.34 53.58 -25.95
C GLY A 104 7.30 52.57 -25.43
N GLY A 105 7.25 52.21 -24.14
CA GLY A 105 6.43 52.88 -23.11
C GLY A 105 5.14 52.06 -22.82
N ALA A 106 4.60 51.95 -21.61
CA ALA A 106 4.96 52.54 -20.33
C ALA A 106 4.48 51.68 -19.14
N ALA A 107 5.01 51.97 -17.95
CA ALA A 107 4.58 51.44 -16.65
C ALA A 107 4.13 52.59 -15.73
N ALA A 108 3.51 52.27 -14.59
CA ALA A 108 3.43 53.17 -13.43
C ALA A 108 3.03 52.39 -12.14
N SER A 109 3.31 52.82 -10.90
CA SER A 109 4.45 53.58 -10.32
C SER A 109 4.27 53.65 -8.79
N VAL A 110 5.35 53.59 -8.02
CA VAL A 110 5.39 53.79 -6.56
C VAL A 110 5.73 55.25 -6.21
N PRO A 111 5.28 55.82 -5.07
CA PRO A 111 5.88 57.02 -4.49
C PRO A 111 6.49 56.84 -3.07
N LYS A 112 7.17 57.89 -2.59
CA LYS A 112 8.01 58.00 -1.37
C LYS A 112 7.82 59.41 -0.77
N LYS A 113 8.21 59.80 0.46
CA LYS A 113 9.19 59.33 1.49
C LYS A 113 8.78 59.98 2.85
N LEU A 114 9.52 59.68 3.94
CA LEU A 114 9.67 60.40 5.23
C LEU A 114 8.70 60.03 6.38
N ALA A 115 9.08 60.05 7.68
CA ALA A 115 10.40 59.95 8.35
C ALA A 115 10.24 59.83 9.91
N ASP A 116 11.30 59.34 10.58
CA ASP A 116 11.77 59.62 11.97
C ASP A 116 11.08 59.06 13.25
N ALA A 117 11.87 59.09 14.34
CA ALA A 117 11.72 58.55 15.72
C ALA A 117 11.85 57.01 15.87
N GLU A 118 12.96 56.42 16.35
CA GLU A 118 13.64 56.47 17.68
C GLU A 118 12.88 55.81 18.85
N GLY A 119 13.56 54.95 19.64
CA GLY A 119 13.04 54.49 20.95
C GLY A 119 13.56 53.14 21.46
N ALA A 120 14.64 53.15 22.25
CA ALA A 120 15.27 52.00 22.91
C ALA A 120 14.49 51.40 24.12
N GLY A 121 14.95 50.25 24.64
CA GLY A 121 14.55 49.65 25.93
C GLY A 121 14.14 48.16 25.79
N SER A 122 14.82 47.13 26.31
CA SER A 122 15.77 46.96 27.43
C SER A 122 15.19 47.07 28.85
N GLU A 123 15.34 45.97 29.59
CA GLU A 123 15.23 45.76 31.05
C GLU A 123 13.88 45.51 31.75
N LYS A 124 13.83 44.33 32.39
CA LYS A 124 13.41 44.03 33.78
C LYS A 124 12.08 44.57 34.32
N SER A 125 11.33 43.65 34.91
CA SER A 125 10.98 43.77 36.34
C SER A 125 10.75 42.42 37.01
N ALA A 126 11.42 42.21 38.14
CA ALA A 126 11.16 41.12 39.07
C ALA A 126 11.17 41.68 40.50
N LYS A 127 10.06 41.53 41.24
CA LYS A 127 9.94 41.52 42.72
C LYS A 127 8.44 41.36 43.09
N ALA A 128 8.07 40.36 43.88
CA ALA A 128 7.95 40.36 45.36
C ALA A 128 6.64 41.04 45.85
N GLU A 129 6.01 40.70 46.98
CA GLU A 129 6.43 40.08 48.26
C GLU A 129 5.15 39.50 48.94
N LYS A 130 5.00 38.22 49.31
CA LYS A 130 5.48 37.46 50.51
C LYS A 130 4.88 37.87 51.88
N ALA A 131 3.95 37.06 52.41
CA ALA A 131 3.64 36.83 53.85
C ALA A 131 2.44 35.83 53.97
N ALA A 132 2.28 34.93 54.95
CA ALA A 132 3.20 34.39 55.96
C ALA A 132 2.71 33.01 56.50
N LYS A 133 3.62 32.01 56.52
CA LYS A 133 4.13 31.17 57.65
C LYS A 133 3.21 30.69 58.84
N PRO A 134 3.61 29.65 59.64
CA PRO A 134 2.93 28.35 59.61
C PRO A 134 2.60 27.75 61.01
N ALA A 135 2.18 26.48 61.07
CA ALA A 135 2.35 25.63 62.24
C ALA A 135 2.61 24.15 61.86
N GLU A 136 3.62 23.54 62.49
CA GLU A 136 3.83 22.09 62.59
C GLU A 136 2.89 21.53 63.73
N GLU A 137 2.76 20.24 64.08
CA GLU A 137 3.75 19.15 64.08
C GLU A 137 3.11 17.74 64.34
N LYS A 138 3.76 16.69 63.80
CA LYS A 138 3.92 15.29 64.31
C LYS A 138 2.76 14.27 64.51
N SER A 139 2.90 13.19 63.71
CA SER A 139 2.94 11.75 64.10
C SER A 139 1.64 11.05 64.57
N SER A 140 1.36 9.78 64.21
CA SER A 140 2.25 8.62 64.35
C SER A 140 1.71 7.35 63.63
N THR A 141 2.40 6.22 63.80
CA THR A 141 2.28 4.91 63.13
C THR A 141 1.09 4.02 63.53
N GLY A 142 0.65 3.15 62.61
CA GLY A 142 -0.22 1.97 62.84
C GLY A 142 -0.89 1.53 61.53
N LYS A 143 -0.52 0.47 60.80
CA LYS A 143 -0.33 -0.96 61.10
C LYS A 143 -1.64 -1.76 61.34
N THR A 144 -2.08 -2.42 60.25
CA THR A 144 -2.72 -3.75 60.15
C THR A 144 -4.07 -4.08 60.81
N SER A 145 -4.97 -4.63 59.97
CA SER A 145 -5.81 -5.82 60.21
C SER A 145 -6.90 -5.79 61.30
N ALA A 146 -8.17 -5.82 60.85
CA ALA A 146 -9.11 -6.90 61.24
C ALA A 146 -10.39 -6.90 60.37
N ALA A 147 -10.61 -7.97 59.61
CA ALA A 147 -11.94 -8.31 59.06
C ALA A 147 -12.20 -9.81 59.28
N LYS A 148 -13.10 -10.11 60.22
CA LYS A 148 -13.88 -11.38 60.23
C LYS A 148 -15.04 -11.19 59.25
N GLY A 149 -15.58 -12.19 58.57
CA GLY A 149 -15.38 -13.64 58.65
C GLY A 149 -16.73 -14.36 58.52
N SER A 150 -16.69 -15.65 58.13
CA SER A 150 -17.82 -16.54 57.73
C SER A 150 -18.15 -16.44 56.23
N ALA A 151 -17.95 -17.45 55.37
CA ALA A 151 -18.24 -18.91 55.42
C ALA A 151 -19.74 -19.23 55.19
N GLU A 152 -20.17 -20.24 54.40
CA GLU A 152 -19.45 -21.23 53.56
C GLU A 152 -20.44 -22.15 52.76
N LYS A 153 -19.96 -22.79 51.66
CA LYS A 153 -20.51 -23.94 50.86
C LYS A 153 -21.89 -23.80 50.18
N LYS A 154 -22.00 -23.86 48.84
CA LYS A 154 -21.78 -24.98 47.85
C LYS A 154 -22.71 -26.23 48.01
N PRO A 155 -23.06 -26.94 46.91
CA PRO A 155 -24.45 -27.32 46.61
C PRO A 155 -24.64 -28.84 46.33
N ARG A 156 -25.84 -29.26 45.87
CA ARG A 156 -26.03 -30.15 44.68
C ARG A 156 -27.48 -30.65 44.48
N SER A 157 -27.73 -31.12 43.23
CA SER A 157 -28.76 -32.10 42.81
C SER A 157 -30.22 -31.62 42.74
N SER A 158 -31.12 -32.19 41.93
CA SER A 158 -31.04 -32.92 40.64
C SER A 158 -32.47 -33.32 40.21
N GLY A 159 -32.77 -33.40 38.91
CA GLY A 159 -33.82 -34.33 38.42
C GLY A 159 -35.11 -33.73 37.83
N SER A 160 -35.21 -33.87 36.49
CA SER A 160 -36.37 -34.39 35.73
C SER A 160 -37.81 -33.86 35.94
N ARG A 161 -38.33 -33.20 34.87
CA ARG A 161 -39.56 -33.51 34.06
C ARG A 161 -40.93 -33.78 34.76
N PRO A 162 -42.10 -33.57 34.08
CA PRO A 162 -42.38 -32.75 32.88
C PRO A 162 -43.73 -31.94 32.91
N SER A 163 -43.91 -31.07 31.90
CA SER A 163 -45.16 -30.70 31.19
C SER A 163 -46.48 -30.38 31.94
N ALA A 164 -47.01 -29.16 31.73
CA ALA A 164 -48.43 -28.93 31.40
C ALA A 164 -48.69 -27.53 30.78
N VAL A 165 -49.42 -27.52 29.66
CA VAL A 165 -49.88 -26.34 28.88
C VAL A 165 -50.93 -25.51 29.61
N ARG A 166 -50.90 -24.16 29.46
CA ARG A 166 -52.12 -23.32 29.28
C ARG A 166 -51.86 -22.11 28.38
N LEU A 167 -52.77 -21.88 27.43
CA LEU A 167 -52.87 -20.69 26.60
C LEU A 167 -53.34 -19.47 27.40
N SER A 168 -52.93 -18.29 26.98
CA SER A 168 -53.79 -17.09 26.98
C SER A 168 -53.33 -16.12 25.88
N ALA A 169 -54.21 -15.88 24.91
CA ALA A 169 -53.97 -14.95 23.80
C ALA A 169 -54.25 -13.49 24.22
N VAL A 170 -53.53 -12.54 23.61
CA VAL A 170 -53.87 -11.10 23.61
C VAL A 170 -53.78 -10.56 22.18
N VAL A 171 -54.63 -9.58 21.88
CA VAL A 171 -55.03 -9.16 20.53
C VAL A 171 -54.06 -8.14 19.91
N VAL A 172 -53.88 -8.24 18.59
CA VAL A 172 -53.17 -7.27 17.74
C VAL A 172 -53.96 -5.96 17.63
N THR A 173 -53.29 -4.83 17.86
CA THR A 173 -53.71 -3.52 17.34
C THR A 173 -52.52 -2.78 16.77
N ALA A 174 -52.49 -2.64 15.45
CA ALA A 174 -51.52 -1.82 14.74
C ALA A 174 -51.86 -0.32 14.90
N ALA A 175 -50.85 0.51 15.13
CA ALA A 175 -50.98 1.96 15.16
C ALA A 175 -49.96 2.58 14.20
N LEU A 176 -50.45 3.07 13.05
CA LEU A 176 -49.66 3.84 12.09
C LEU A 176 -49.34 5.22 12.68
N VAL A 177 -48.05 5.55 12.81
CA VAL A 177 -47.60 6.91 13.13
C VAL A 177 -47.14 7.59 11.86
N ALA A 178 -47.93 8.54 11.38
CA ALA A 178 -47.53 9.44 10.29
C ALA A 178 -46.68 10.58 10.86
N VAL A 179 -45.44 10.71 10.40
CA VAL A 179 -44.56 11.84 10.74
C VAL A 179 -44.92 13.03 9.86
N GLY A 180 -45.69 13.97 10.42
CA GLY A 180 -45.98 15.26 9.79
C GLY A 180 -44.98 16.34 10.25
N ALA A 181 -44.33 16.99 9.30
CA ALA A 181 -43.44 18.11 9.59
C ALA A 181 -44.20 19.31 10.18
N GLY A 182 -43.67 19.93 11.24
CA GLY A 182 -44.28 21.09 11.89
C GLY A 182 -43.30 21.81 12.80
N SER A 183 -42.70 22.89 12.31
CA SER A 183 -41.69 23.67 13.04
C SER A 183 -42.28 24.44 14.21
N ALA A 184 -41.70 24.28 15.40
CA ALA A 184 -41.91 25.18 16.54
C ALA A 184 -40.57 25.81 16.93
N ILE A 185 -40.45 27.13 16.75
CA ILE A 185 -39.26 27.89 17.13
C ILE A 185 -39.34 28.20 18.62
N THR A 186 -38.37 27.71 19.40
CA THR A 186 -38.13 28.16 20.77
C THR A 186 -36.66 28.56 20.91
N ASP A 187 -36.41 29.85 21.04
CA ASP A 187 -35.09 30.38 21.37
C ASP A 187 -34.60 29.79 22.71
N PHE A 188 -33.45 29.13 22.69
CA PHE A 188 -32.69 28.85 23.90
C PHE A 188 -31.22 29.22 23.71
N SER A 189 -30.84 30.36 24.28
CA SER A 189 -29.48 30.86 24.28
C SER A 189 -28.66 30.18 25.39
N GLY A 190 -27.97 29.11 25.03
CA GLY A 190 -26.99 28.42 25.87
C GLY A 190 -25.88 27.87 25.00
N ALA A 191 -24.65 28.38 25.17
CA ALA A 191 -23.51 27.96 24.36
C ALA A 191 -22.78 26.79 25.03
N ASP A 192 -22.98 25.60 24.50
CA ASP A 192 -22.01 24.50 24.52
C ASP A 192 -22.05 23.84 23.14
N ARG A 193 -20.99 24.03 22.35
CA ARG A 193 -20.81 23.31 21.08
C ARG A 193 -19.96 22.07 21.35
N SER A 194 -20.62 20.98 21.74
CA SER A 194 -20.08 19.65 21.43
C SER A 194 -19.89 19.57 19.90
N PRO A 195 -18.82 18.93 19.39
CA PRO A 195 -18.81 18.52 18.00
C PRO A 195 -20.02 17.62 17.78
N LEU A 196 -20.83 17.93 16.76
CA LEU A 196 -21.89 17.03 16.33
C LEU A 196 -21.20 15.80 15.77
N SER A 197 -21.40 14.64 16.40
CA SER A 197 -21.13 13.35 15.77
C SER A 197 -21.77 13.36 14.38
N PRO A 198 -21.08 12.90 13.32
CA PRO A 198 -21.72 12.77 12.02
C PRO A 198 -22.96 11.90 12.19
N VAL A 199 -24.13 12.47 11.91
CA VAL A 199 -25.34 11.66 11.75
C VAL A 199 -25.05 10.76 10.56
N ALA A 200 -24.97 9.45 10.79
CA ALA A 200 -24.88 8.47 9.73
C ALA A 200 -25.97 8.78 8.71
N GLY A 201 -25.56 9.25 7.54
CA GLY A 201 -26.50 9.57 6.48
C GLY A 201 -27.13 8.27 6.05
N SER A 202 -28.46 8.17 6.09
CA SER A 202 -29.15 7.03 5.50
C SER A 202 -28.83 7.01 4.01
N GLY A 203 -27.87 6.17 3.63
CA GLY A 203 -27.60 5.84 2.25
C GLY A 203 -28.85 5.22 1.64
N VAL A 204 -29.04 5.46 0.35
CA VAL A 204 -29.94 4.64 -0.45
C VAL A 204 -29.05 3.69 -1.23
N PRO A 205 -29.26 2.37 -1.14
CA PRO A 205 -28.56 1.40 -1.99
C PRO A 205 -28.77 1.75 -3.46
N SER A 206 -27.70 1.75 -4.23
CA SER A 206 -27.74 2.02 -5.67
C SER A 206 -27.24 0.80 -6.47
N PRO A 207 -28.01 -0.31 -6.52
CA PRO A 207 -27.65 -1.55 -7.23
C PRO A 207 -27.76 -1.39 -8.77
N GLN A 208 -27.20 -0.31 -9.32
CA GLN A 208 -27.44 0.18 -10.68
C GLN A 208 -26.16 0.71 -11.34
N THR A 209 -25.01 0.65 -10.66
CA THR A 209 -23.69 0.94 -11.22
C THR A 209 -22.90 -0.36 -11.30
N GLY A 210 -22.34 -0.65 -12.47
CA GLY A 210 -21.40 -1.74 -12.62
C GLY A 210 -20.08 -1.44 -11.89
N GLN A 211 -19.36 -2.51 -11.54
CA GLN A 211 -18.17 -2.47 -10.70
C GLN A 211 -16.89 -2.66 -11.52
N SER A 212 -15.76 -2.33 -10.92
CA SER A 212 -14.44 -2.40 -11.55
C SER A 212 -13.38 -2.84 -10.54
N TYR A 213 -12.80 -4.02 -10.77
CA TYR A 213 -11.79 -4.66 -9.96
C TYR A 213 -10.42 -4.46 -10.62
N LEU A 214 -9.46 -3.92 -9.88
CA LEU A 214 -8.18 -3.43 -10.38
C LEU A 214 -7.04 -4.25 -9.80
N CYS A 215 -6.39 -5.01 -10.65
CA CYS A 215 -5.27 -5.86 -10.27
C CYS A 215 -3.95 -5.08 -10.22
N PRO A 216 -2.92 -5.61 -9.53
CA PRO A 216 -1.56 -5.14 -9.75
C PRO A 216 -1.11 -5.37 -11.21
N PRO A 217 -0.16 -4.57 -11.73
CA PRO A 217 0.60 -4.97 -12.91
C PRO A 217 1.64 -6.04 -12.55
N MET A 218 2.16 -6.77 -13.54
CA MET A 218 3.28 -7.70 -13.33
C MET A 218 4.50 -6.99 -12.69
N PRO A 219 5.06 -7.51 -11.59
CA PRO A 219 6.29 -7.03 -10.97
C PRO A 219 7.47 -6.93 -11.94
N GLY A 220 8.43 -6.06 -11.63
CA GLY A 220 9.58 -5.82 -12.48
C GLY A 220 10.41 -4.61 -12.05
N GLN A 221 11.66 -4.55 -12.52
CA GLN A 221 12.53 -3.40 -12.30
C GLN A 221 12.16 -2.23 -13.22
N ALA A 222 12.25 -1.00 -12.70
CA ALA A 222 12.04 0.21 -13.48
C ALA A 222 13.27 0.54 -14.35
N ASP A 223 13.12 0.58 -15.67
CA ASP A 223 14.13 1.17 -16.59
C ASP A 223 14.02 2.70 -16.57
N SER A 224 12.79 3.21 -16.56
CA SER A 224 12.47 4.63 -16.62
C SER A 224 11.27 4.95 -15.73
N LEU A 225 11.40 5.98 -14.87
CA LEU A 225 10.26 6.50 -14.10
C LEU A 225 10.28 8.04 -14.13
N THR A 226 9.22 8.62 -14.69
CA THR A 226 9.07 10.07 -14.81
C THR A 226 8.50 10.72 -13.55
N THR A 227 8.73 12.03 -13.37
CA THR A 227 8.14 12.83 -12.27
C THR A 227 6.62 12.81 -12.27
N ASP A 228 6.00 12.60 -13.43
CA ASP A 228 4.54 12.58 -13.58
C ASP A 228 3.96 11.16 -13.39
N GLY A 229 4.79 10.16 -13.05
CA GLY A 229 4.39 8.79 -12.71
C GLY A 229 4.21 7.84 -13.91
N ILE A 230 4.75 8.17 -15.07
CA ILE A 230 4.87 7.21 -16.19
C ILE A 230 6.09 6.33 -15.93
N LEU A 231 5.87 5.02 -15.85
CA LEU A 231 6.86 3.95 -15.64
C LEU A 231 7.04 3.17 -16.95
N ASP A 232 8.30 2.90 -17.29
CA ASP A 232 8.70 1.86 -18.24
C ASP A 232 9.50 0.80 -17.47
N TYR A 233 9.12 -0.47 -17.62
CA TYR A 233 9.86 -1.59 -17.04
C TYR A 233 11.09 -1.94 -17.88
N ALA A 234 12.14 -2.42 -17.22
CA ALA A 234 13.21 -3.16 -17.88
C ALA A 234 12.67 -4.46 -18.50
N THR A 235 13.45 -5.08 -19.38
CA THR A 235 13.16 -6.45 -19.82
C THR A 235 13.18 -7.36 -18.59
N ARG A 236 12.06 -8.02 -18.33
CA ARG A 236 11.94 -9.05 -17.29
C ARG A 236 12.72 -10.29 -17.69
N ASP A 237 13.00 -11.14 -16.71
CA ASP A 237 13.62 -12.44 -16.96
C ASP A 237 12.67 -13.36 -17.75
N ASP A 238 13.21 -14.32 -18.49
CA ASP A 238 12.41 -15.29 -19.26
C ASP A 238 11.64 -16.27 -18.35
N SER A 239 12.01 -16.40 -17.07
CA SER A 239 11.26 -17.13 -16.04
C SER A 239 10.06 -16.37 -15.47
N ALA A 240 9.94 -15.07 -15.71
CA ALA A 240 8.88 -14.26 -15.13
C ALA A 240 7.54 -14.49 -15.85
N SER A 241 6.57 -15.03 -15.12
CA SER A 241 5.23 -15.37 -15.59
C SER A 241 4.15 -14.68 -14.72
N SER A 242 2.95 -14.53 -15.27
CA SER A 242 1.80 -14.01 -14.54
C SER A 242 0.49 -14.58 -15.06
N VAL A 243 -0.49 -14.67 -14.16
CA VAL A 243 -1.85 -15.11 -14.48
C VAL A 243 -2.82 -14.08 -13.93
N PHE A 244 -3.74 -13.62 -14.78
CA PHE A 244 -4.94 -12.91 -14.33
C PHE A 244 -6.10 -13.88 -14.34
N GLN A 245 -6.79 -14.03 -13.21
CA GLN A 245 -8.02 -14.80 -13.09
C GLN A 245 -9.19 -13.91 -12.68
N SER A 246 -10.39 -14.25 -13.14
CA SER A 246 -11.62 -13.59 -12.73
C SER A 246 -12.79 -14.56 -12.67
N LEU A 247 -13.69 -14.29 -11.73
CA LEU A 247 -14.90 -15.04 -11.47
C LEU A 247 -16.07 -14.06 -11.32
N VAL A 248 -17.17 -14.31 -12.03
CA VAL A 248 -18.45 -13.60 -11.86
C VAL A 248 -19.54 -14.63 -11.71
N LEU A 249 -20.36 -14.50 -10.66
CA LEU A 249 -21.45 -15.44 -10.35
C LEU A 249 -22.81 -14.75 -10.48
N ALA A 250 -23.81 -15.50 -10.92
CA ALA A 250 -25.22 -15.13 -10.82
C ALA A 250 -25.89 -15.89 -9.67
N GLU A 251 -26.86 -15.25 -8.99
CA GLU A 251 -27.76 -15.98 -8.11
C GLU A 251 -28.56 -17.05 -8.88
N ALA A 252 -28.96 -18.12 -8.18
CA ALA A 252 -29.63 -19.26 -8.78
C ALA A 252 -30.95 -18.89 -9.51
N GLY A 253 -30.88 -18.80 -10.84
CA GLY A 253 -31.99 -18.44 -11.72
C GLY A 253 -32.04 -16.96 -12.15
N ALA A 254 -31.02 -16.17 -11.82
CA ALA A 254 -30.78 -14.84 -12.38
C ALA A 254 -30.00 -14.93 -13.71
N ASP A 255 -30.06 -13.87 -14.51
CA ASP A 255 -29.20 -13.71 -15.69
C ASP A 255 -27.81 -13.21 -15.26
N LEU A 256 -26.74 -13.79 -15.82
CA LEU A 256 -25.37 -13.27 -15.65
C LEU A 256 -25.26 -11.80 -16.13
N PRO A 257 -24.55 -10.94 -15.40
CA PRO A 257 -24.24 -9.58 -15.87
C PRO A 257 -23.25 -9.60 -17.03
N GLU A 258 -23.21 -8.54 -17.83
CA GLU A 258 -22.18 -8.35 -18.85
C GLU A 258 -20.82 -8.12 -18.16
N ALA A 259 -19.84 -8.97 -18.45
CA ALA A 259 -18.47 -8.83 -17.97
C ALA A 259 -17.51 -8.50 -19.13
N GLN A 260 -16.50 -7.69 -18.82
CA GLN A 260 -15.49 -7.24 -19.77
C GLN A 260 -14.13 -7.10 -19.09
N ILE A 261 -13.06 -7.38 -19.82
CA ILE A 261 -11.69 -7.18 -19.38
C ILE A 261 -11.10 -6.00 -20.15
N ALA A 262 -10.24 -5.23 -19.50
CA ALA A 262 -9.38 -4.26 -20.16
C ALA A 262 -8.01 -4.19 -19.48
N GLN A 263 -7.03 -3.59 -20.15
CA GLN A 263 -5.72 -3.30 -19.57
C GLN A 263 -5.54 -1.78 -19.47
N LEU A 264 -5.25 -1.29 -18.27
CA LEU A 264 -4.94 0.12 -18.01
C LEU A 264 -3.45 0.38 -18.25
N THR A 265 -3.15 1.50 -18.91
CA THR A 265 -1.77 1.91 -19.25
C THR A 265 -1.50 3.35 -18.84
N SER A 266 -0.29 3.86 -19.11
CA SER A 266 0.02 5.27 -18.87
C SER A 266 -0.69 6.22 -19.87
N SER A 267 -1.15 5.72 -21.02
CA SER A 267 -2.05 6.40 -21.97
C SER A 267 -3.50 5.93 -21.79
N SER A 268 -4.45 6.79 -22.16
CA SER A 268 -5.90 6.56 -21.98
C SER A 268 -6.50 5.66 -23.07
N ASP A 269 -5.76 4.64 -23.49
CA ASP A 269 -6.12 3.74 -24.58
C ASP A 269 -6.65 2.42 -23.99
N LEU A 270 -7.88 2.45 -23.48
CA LEU A 270 -8.57 1.25 -23.01
C LEU A 270 -9.17 0.45 -24.17
N ASN A 271 -8.69 -0.77 -24.35
CA ASN A 271 -9.36 -1.80 -25.14
C ASN A 271 -10.17 -2.67 -24.20
N HIS A 272 -11.48 -2.75 -24.43
CA HIS A 272 -12.37 -3.64 -23.69
C HIS A 272 -12.66 -4.89 -24.53
N GLU A 273 -12.46 -6.07 -23.94
CA GLU A 273 -12.87 -7.36 -24.48
C GLU A 273 -14.03 -7.91 -23.66
N SER A 274 -15.16 -8.22 -24.30
CA SER A 274 -16.31 -8.83 -23.62
C SER A 274 -16.05 -10.31 -23.39
N ILE A 275 -16.22 -10.75 -22.14
CA ILE A 275 -16.13 -12.16 -21.74
C ILE A 275 -17.53 -12.74 -21.49
N SER A 276 -17.66 -14.04 -21.69
CA SER A 276 -18.92 -14.79 -21.56
C SER A 276 -18.64 -16.17 -21.01
N GLY A 277 -19.47 -16.65 -20.09
CA GLY A 277 -19.24 -17.89 -19.36
C GLY A 277 -20.28 -18.99 -19.60
N GLY A 278 -20.30 -19.94 -18.66
CA GLY A 278 -21.18 -21.10 -18.62
C GLY A 278 -22.57 -20.80 -18.04
N GLU A 279 -23.20 -21.82 -17.45
CA GLU A 279 -24.51 -21.68 -16.83
C GLU A 279 -24.35 -21.16 -15.38
N GLY A 280 -24.49 -19.84 -15.20
CA GLY A 280 -24.46 -19.20 -13.88
C GLY A 280 -23.09 -18.66 -13.43
N VAL A 281 -22.02 -18.96 -14.16
CA VAL A 281 -20.65 -18.44 -13.92
C VAL A 281 -20.04 -17.80 -15.17
N ILE A 282 -19.19 -16.78 -14.98
CA ILE A 282 -18.15 -16.39 -15.94
C ILE A 282 -16.80 -16.55 -15.24
N HIS A 283 -16.07 -17.59 -15.59
CA HIS A 283 -14.64 -17.72 -15.30
C HIS A 283 -13.85 -17.25 -16.52
N HIS A 284 -12.77 -16.49 -16.28
CA HIS A 284 -11.81 -16.13 -17.30
C HIS A 284 -10.40 -16.10 -16.72
N GLN A 285 -9.44 -16.54 -17.52
CA GLN A 285 -8.04 -16.66 -17.21
C GLN A 285 -7.20 -16.17 -18.40
N GLU A 286 -6.23 -15.29 -18.15
CA GLU A 286 -5.29 -14.78 -19.15
C GLU A 286 -3.85 -14.82 -18.59
N ALA A 287 -2.95 -15.54 -19.27
CA ALA A 287 -1.53 -15.60 -18.91
C ALA A 287 -0.73 -14.40 -19.48
N ASP A 288 0.51 -14.25 -19.03
CA ASP A 288 1.51 -13.27 -19.49
C ASP A 288 1.04 -11.80 -19.42
N GLN A 289 0.17 -11.48 -18.46
CA GLN A 289 -0.39 -10.13 -18.29
C GLN A 289 0.64 -9.16 -17.73
N GLN A 290 1.20 -8.28 -18.57
CA GLN A 290 2.26 -7.35 -18.17
C GLN A 290 1.79 -5.96 -17.70
N GLN A 291 0.57 -5.57 -18.07
CA GLN A 291 -0.05 -4.28 -17.73
C GLN A 291 -0.97 -4.46 -16.52
N THR A 292 -1.73 -3.43 -16.12
CA THR A 292 -2.73 -3.56 -15.04
C THR A 292 -4.04 -4.06 -15.63
N PRO A 293 -4.46 -5.33 -15.43
CA PRO A 293 -5.77 -5.78 -15.87
C PRO A 293 -6.88 -5.20 -14.99
N LEU A 294 -8.05 -5.10 -15.59
CA LEU A 294 -9.27 -4.53 -15.04
C LEU A 294 -10.44 -5.44 -15.44
N LEU A 295 -11.09 -6.07 -14.46
CA LEU A 295 -12.40 -6.68 -14.64
C LEU A 295 -13.47 -5.61 -14.44
N GLY A 296 -14.23 -5.30 -15.49
CA GLY A 296 -15.44 -4.49 -15.42
C GLY A 296 -16.68 -5.38 -15.52
N VAL A 297 -17.62 -5.26 -14.58
CA VAL A 297 -18.88 -6.01 -14.60
C VAL A 297 -20.06 -5.05 -14.54
N SER A 298 -21.07 -5.24 -15.40
CA SER A 298 -22.29 -4.42 -15.38
C SER A 298 -23.13 -4.70 -14.14
N ALA A 299 -23.96 -3.74 -13.72
CA ALA A 299 -24.99 -4.02 -12.71
C ALA A 299 -25.96 -5.12 -13.18
N ALA A 300 -26.39 -5.99 -12.25
CA ALA A 300 -27.38 -7.03 -12.54
C ALA A 300 -28.69 -6.43 -13.08
N GLN A 301 -29.29 -7.06 -14.09
CA GLN A 301 -30.48 -6.54 -14.76
C GLN A 301 -31.71 -6.48 -13.84
N SER A 302 -31.83 -7.43 -12.91
CA SER A 302 -32.91 -7.51 -11.92
C SER A 302 -32.59 -6.79 -10.60
N GLY A 303 -31.34 -6.31 -10.44
CA GLY A 303 -30.89 -5.54 -9.28
C GLY A 303 -30.48 -6.37 -8.07
N GLU A 304 -30.20 -7.67 -8.25
CA GLU A 304 -29.49 -8.50 -7.26
C GLU A 304 -28.08 -7.94 -6.98
N PRO A 305 -27.45 -8.29 -5.84
CA PRO A 305 -26.04 -8.00 -5.59
C PRO A 305 -25.15 -8.59 -6.69
N LEU A 306 -24.15 -7.83 -7.11
CA LEU A 306 -23.09 -8.38 -7.95
C LEU A 306 -22.21 -9.30 -7.10
N THR A 307 -22.01 -10.54 -7.55
CA THR A 307 -21.03 -11.47 -6.97
C THR A 307 -19.87 -11.61 -7.95
N ALA A 308 -18.69 -11.09 -7.62
CA ALA A 308 -17.50 -11.17 -8.48
C ALA A 308 -16.19 -10.98 -7.70
N ALA A 309 -15.15 -11.68 -8.15
CA ALA A 309 -13.79 -11.53 -7.67
C ALA A 309 -12.79 -11.63 -8.83
N ALA A 310 -11.58 -11.13 -8.60
CA ALA A 310 -10.46 -11.30 -9.51
C ALA A 310 -9.14 -11.36 -8.74
N LEU A 311 -8.20 -12.10 -9.31
CA LEU A 311 -6.90 -12.43 -8.74
C LEU A 311 -5.81 -12.18 -9.78
N PHE A 312 -4.62 -11.83 -9.31
CA PHE A 312 -3.44 -11.71 -10.14
C PHE A 312 -2.26 -12.42 -9.49
N GLU A 313 -1.71 -13.40 -10.18
CA GLU A 313 -0.58 -14.19 -9.73
C GLU A 313 0.69 -13.74 -10.46
N TYR A 314 1.81 -13.81 -9.74
CA TYR A 314 3.13 -13.59 -10.29
C TYR A 314 4.08 -14.66 -9.78
N HIS A 315 4.90 -15.18 -10.69
CA HIS A 315 5.96 -16.13 -10.38
C HIS A 315 7.20 -15.81 -11.22
N ALA A 316 8.38 -15.94 -10.62
CA ALA A 316 9.65 -15.90 -11.33
C ALA A 316 10.72 -16.66 -10.57
N ASP A 317 11.36 -17.64 -11.20
CA ASP A 317 12.48 -18.39 -10.62
C ASP A 317 13.80 -17.62 -10.61
N GLN A 318 14.00 -16.69 -11.54
CA GLN A 318 15.30 -16.06 -11.77
C GLN A 318 15.23 -14.54 -11.96
N GLY A 319 16.40 -13.93 -11.79
CA GLY A 319 16.59 -12.49 -11.93
C GLY A 319 16.24 -11.70 -10.67
N PRO A 320 16.25 -10.36 -10.76
CA PRO A 320 16.24 -9.50 -9.57
C PRO A 320 14.84 -9.23 -9.00
N VAL A 321 13.82 -9.99 -9.44
CA VAL A 321 12.44 -9.94 -8.93
C VAL A 321 11.90 -11.37 -8.78
N THR A 322 12.77 -12.32 -8.40
CA THR A 322 12.38 -13.70 -8.06
C THR A 322 11.42 -13.72 -6.85
N GLY A 323 10.32 -14.47 -6.96
CA GLY A 323 9.32 -14.60 -5.90
C GLY A 323 8.06 -15.35 -6.38
N LEU A 324 7.20 -15.71 -5.43
CA LEU A 324 5.81 -16.11 -5.63
C LEU A 324 4.92 -15.03 -5.01
N SER A 325 3.90 -14.55 -5.73
CA SER A 325 3.03 -13.50 -5.22
C SER A 325 1.61 -13.63 -5.74
N VAL A 326 0.63 -13.48 -4.83
CA VAL A 326 -0.80 -13.61 -5.09
C VAL A 326 -1.50 -12.32 -4.67
N GLY A 327 -2.02 -11.57 -5.65
CA GLY A 327 -2.54 -10.22 -5.48
C GLY A 327 -4.03 -10.12 -5.76
N GLU A 328 -4.80 -9.66 -4.78
CA GLU A 328 -6.24 -9.45 -4.90
C GLU A 328 -6.55 -8.22 -5.76
N CYS A 329 -7.48 -8.36 -6.70
CA CYS A 329 -7.93 -7.25 -7.54
C CYS A 329 -9.06 -6.50 -6.84
N GLY A 330 -8.74 -5.50 -6.03
CA GLY A 330 -9.73 -4.72 -5.28
C GLY A 330 -10.52 -3.68 -6.11
N PRO A 331 -11.67 -3.19 -5.61
CA PRO A 331 -12.38 -2.07 -6.21
C PRO A 331 -11.59 -0.75 -6.11
N ALA A 332 -11.95 0.23 -6.93
CA ALA A 332 -11.36 1.57 -6.81
C ALA A 332 -11.93 2.33 -5.59
N GLN A 333 -11.06 2.75 -4.66
CA GLN A 333 -11.46 3.40 -3.40
C GLN A 333 -10.89 4.82 -3.23
N GLN A 334 -11.34 5.52 -2.19
CA GLN A 334 -10.85 6.87 -1.87
C GLN A 334 -9.64 6.87 -0.94
N ASN A 335 -9.48 5.86 -0.09
CA ASN A 335 -8.33 5.74 0.81
C ASN A 335 -7.79 4.31 0.74
N HIS A 336 -6.48 4.14 0.88
CA HIS A 336 -5.80 2.85 1.02
C HIS A 336 -4.66 2.99 2.02
N TRP A 337 -4.32 1.91 2.72
CA TRP A 337 -3.22 1.86 3.69
C TRP A 337 -2.31 0.67 3.41
N PHE A 338 -1.00 0.89 3.40
CA PHE A 338 0.00 -0.16 3.19
C PHE A 338 1.10 -0.08 4.26
N PHE A 339 1.75 -1.20 4.56
CA PHE A 339 2.87 -1.28 5.51
C PHE A 339 4.10 -1.91 4.85
N GLY A 340 5.28 -1.55 5.36
CA GLY A 340 6.58 -2.11 4.98
C GLY A 340 6.96 -2.14 3.50
N PRO A 341 6.76 -1.07 2.70
CA PRO A 341 7.39 -0.98 1.39
C PRO A 341 8.92 -1.01 1.53
N GLU A 342 9.53 -2.05 0.97
CA GLU A 342 10.97 -2.20 0.85
C GLU A 342 11.60 -1.06 0.04
N THR A 343 12.55 -0.34 0.67
CA THR A 343 13.19 0.87 0.10
C THR A 343 14.70 0.97 0.37
N GLY A 344 15.31 -0.06 0.96
CA GLY A 344 16.76 -0.15 1.19
C GLY A 344 17.58 -0.46 -0.08
N PRO A 345 18.90 -0.63 0.04
CA PRO A 345 19.73 -1.17 -1.05
C PRO A 345 19.21 -2.54 -1.50
N GLY A 346 19.19 -2.79 -2.81
CA GLY A 346 18.65 -4.03 -3.38
C GLY A 346 17.12 -4.16 -3.39
N ALA A 347 16.40 -3.29 -2.67
CA ALA A 347 14.95 -3.28 -2.61
C ALA A 347 14.30 -2.38 -3.65
N THR A 348 13.10 -2.73 -4.10
CA THR A 348 12.24 -1.88 -4.93
C THR A 348 10.77 -2.06 -4.58
N SER A 349 10.13 -0.95 -4.17
CA SER A 349 8.67 -0.89 -3.99
C SER A 349 8.04 0.17 -4.88
N LEU A 350 7.00 -0.24 -5.62
CA LEU A 350 6.30 0.55 -6.62
C LEU A 350 4.80 0.55 -6.31
N LEU A 351 4.26 1.74 -6.01
CA LEU A 351 2.83 1.98 -5.83
C LEU A 351 2.21 2.38 -7.17
N THR A 352 1.40 1.52 -7.75
CA THR A 352 0.62 1.80 -8.96
C THR A 352 -0.79 2.28 -8.59
N LEU A 353 -1.14 3.45 -9.11
CA LEU A 353 -2.43 4.12 -8.92
C LEU A 353 -3.22 4.06 -10.22
N SER A 354 -4.37 3.37 -10.19
CA SER A 354 -5.17 3.04 -11.36
C SER A 354 -6.52 3.72 -11.32
N ASN A 355 -6.83 4.55 -12.32
CA ASN A 355 -8.11 5.25 -12.42
C ASN A 355 -8.94 4.67 -13.59
N PRO A 356 -9.98 3.85 -13.34
CA PRO A 356 -10.80 3.25 -14.39
C PRO A 356 -11.85 4.22 -14.95
N TYR A 357 -12.05 5.39 -14.32
CA TYR A 357 -13.15 6.30 -14.61
C TYR A 357 -12.81 7.36 -15.67
N ASP A 358 -13.84 7.98 -16.24
CA ASP A 358 -13.81 9.05 -17.24
C ASP A 358 -13.39 10.44 -16.70
N ARG A 359 -13.15 10.54 -15.38
CA ARG A 359 -12.79 11.77 -14.67
C ARG A 359 -11.45 11.61 -13.94
N ALA A 360 -10.65 12.67 -13.88
CA ALA A 360 -9.36 12.62 -13.21
C ALA A 360 -9.49 12.47 -11.68
N SER A 361 -8.44 11.94 -11.06
CA SER A 361 -8.24 11.96 -9.62
C SER A 361 -6.96 12.72 -9.26
N THR A 362 -6.98 13.49 -8.18
CA THR A 362 -5.75 13.93 -7.49
C THR A 362 -5.54 13.02 -6.31
N VAL A 363 -4.43 12.30 -6.27
CA VAL A 363 -4.06 11.39 -5.19
C VAL A 363 -2.95 12.04 -4.37
N GLU A 364 -3.14 12.14 -3.06
CA GLU A 364 -2.09 12.45 -2.11
C GLU A 364 -1.57 11.15 -1.51
N ILE A 365 -0.25 10.99 -1.47
CA ILE A 365 0.42 9.88 -0.79
C ILE A 365 1.11 10.48 0.42
N SER A 366 0.81 9.99 1.61
CA SER A 366 1.48 10.35 2.87
C SER A 366 2.22 9.14 3.41
N THR A 367 3.38 9.37 4.03
CA THR A 367 4.15 8.29 4.67
C THR A 367 4.40 8.58 6.13
N TYR A 368 4.46 7.51 6.92
CA TYR A 368 4.58 7.53 8.37
C TYR A 368 5.70 6.57 8.79
N ASP A 369 6.46 6.93 9.82
CA ASP A 369 7.42 6.02 10.48
C ASP A 369 7.27 6.10 12.01
N ALA A 370 8.24 5.55 12.75
CA ALA A 370 8.27 5.59 14.21
C ALA A 370 8.50 6.98 14.81
N ASP A 371 8.78 8.03 14.02
CA ASP A 371 8.76 9.43 14.44
C ASP A 371 7.44 10.16 14.02
N GLY A 372 6.55 9.48 13.29
CA GLY A 372 5.23 9.96 12.85
C GLY A 372 5.14 10.30 11.36
N GLU A 373 4.21 11.20 10.98
CA GLU A 373 4.07 11.68 9.61
C GLU A 373 5.38 12.33 9.11
N ARG A 374 5.90 11.85 7.97
CA ARG A 374 7.16 12.32 7.35
C ARG A 374 7.06 13.74 6.79
N GLY A 375 5.85 14.28 6.66
CA GLY A 375 5.57 15.58 6.07
C GLY A 375 6.07 15.70 4.63
N ALA A 376 6.40 16.92 4.21
CA ALA A 376 6.74 17.25 2.81
C ALA A 376 7.97 16.51 2.21
N GLY A 377 8.71 15.71 2.99
CA GLY A 377 9.79 14.84 2.49
C GLY A 377 9.31 13.43 2.14
N GLY A 378 8.21 12.98 2.75
CA GLY A 378 7.59 11.68 2.49
C GLY A 378 6.16 11.78 1.92
N ALA A 379 5.68 12.99 1.63
CA ALA A 379 4.39 13.22 0.99
C ALA A 379 4.52 13.56 -0.51
N ARG A 380 3.57 13.10 -1.33
CA ARG A 380 3.50 13.38 -2.77
C ARG A 380 2.07 13.45 -3.30
N SER A 381 1.73 14.60 -3.88
CA SER A 381 0.53 14.78 -4.70
C SER A 381 0.79 14.37 -6.16
N ILE A 382 -0.10 13.57 -6.75
CA ILE A 382 -0.05 13.14 -8.15
C ILE A 382 -1.42 13.20 -8.81
N LEU A 383 -1.47 13.69 -10.05
CA LEU A 383 -2.68 13.67 -10.87
C LEU A 383 -2.72 12.34 -11.64
N VAL A 384 -3.79 11.56 -11.45
CA VAL A 384 -4.09 10.36 -12.22
C VAL A 384 -5.21 10.71 -13.23
N PRO A 385 -4.88 10.86 -14.54
CA PRO A 385 -5.88 11.15 -15.56
C PRO A 385 -6.97 10.08 -15.66
N PRO A 386 -8.09 10.37 -16.35
CA PRO A 386 -9.09 9.35 -16.69
C PRO A 386 -8.45 8.14 -17.37
N GLN A 387 -8.90 6.94 -17.02
CA GLN A 387 -8.57 5.70 -17.75
C GLN A 387 -7.06 5.46 -17.89
N THR A 388 -6.27 5.75 -16.85
CA THR A 388 -4.81 5.57 -16.86
C THR A 388 -4.26 5.07 -15.52
N VAL A 389 -3.05 4.51 -15.55
CA VAL A 389 -2.22 4.24 -14.37
C VAL A 389 -1.15 5.31 -14.15
N ARG A 390 -0.70 5.47 -12.91
CA ARG A 390 0.49 6.22 -12.51
C ARG A 390 1.24 5.51 -11.40
N THR A 391 2.56 5.39 -11.53
CA THR A 391 3.40 4.72 -10.52
C THR A 391 4.26 5.70 -9.73
N VAL A 392 4.43 5.41 -8.44
CA VAL A 392 5.33 6.11 -7.52
C VAL A 392 6.28 5.09 -6.88
N ASN A 393 7.58 5.32 -6.98
CA ASN A 393 8.58 4.52 -6.27
C ASN A 393 8.68 5.01 -4.81
N MET A 394 8.46 4.12 -3.84
CA MET A 394 8.44 4.44 -2.41
C MET A 394 9.81 4.88 -1.88
N ALA A 395 10.93 4.46 -2.51
CA ALA A 395 12.26 4.90 -2.11
C ALA A 395 12.43 6.43 -2.23
N ALA A 396 11.66 7.08 -3.11
CA ALA A 396 11.64 8.54 -3.23
C ALA A 396 10.94 9.26 -2.05
N LEU A 397 10.12 8.55 -1.26
CA LEU A 397 9.37 9.06 -0.10
C LEU A 397 9.93 8.52 1.24
N SER A 398 10.67 7.41 1.22
CA SER A 398 11.31 6.79 2.39
C SER A 398 12.09 7.77 3.27
N GLY A 399 12.85 8.68 2.64
CA GLY A 399 13.93 9.42 3.30
C GLY A 399 15.00 8.51 3.92
N GLY A 400 15.09 7.24 3.48
CA GLY A 400 15.94 6.20 4.07
C GLY A 400 15.34 5.49 5.30
N SER A 401 14.06 5.68 5.63
CA SER A 401 13.36 4.77 6.56
C SER A 401 12.96 3.50 5.83
N VAL A 402 13.31 2.35 6.40
CA VAL A 402 12.84 1.02 5.94
C VAL A 402 11.52 0.62 6.63
N ASN A 403 11.23 1.19 7.80
CA ASN A 403 9.97 0.96 8.51
C ASN A 403 9.03 2.13 8.17
N MET A 404 8.05 1.85 7.33
CA MET A 404 7.15 2.84 6.75
C MET A 404 5.72 2.31 6.64
N GLY A 405 4.75 3.14 7.02
CA GLY A 405 3.35 3.03 6.60
C GLY A 405 3.05 4.05 5.50
N VAL A 406 2.14 3.72 4.60
CA VAL A 406 1.77 4.56 3.44
C VAL A 406 0.25 4.71 3.39
N GLU A 407 -0.22 5.94 3.51
CA GLU A 407 -1.61 6.31 3.27
C GLU A 407 -1.74 6.89 1.85
N VAL A 408 -2.74 6.43 1.11
CA VAL A 408 -3.05 6.91 -0.23
C VAL A 408 -4.47 7.47 -0.21
N SER A 409 -4.63 8.79 -0.35
CA SER A 409 -5.96 9.44 -0.32
C SER A 409 -6.28 10.16 -1.63
N ALA A 410 -7.39 9.80 -2.24
CA ALA A 410 -7.86 10.29 -3.53
C ALA A 410 -8.90 11.40 -3.40
N THR A 411 -8.90 12.33 -4.36
CA THR A 411 -9.89 13.40 -4.50
C THR A 411 -10.31 13.52 -5.96
N GLY A 412 -11.52 13.06 -6.26
CA GLY A 412 -12.12 13.13 -7.61
C GLY A 412 -12.78 11.81 -8.00
N ALA A 413 -12.16 11.07 -8.93
CA ALA A 413 -12.38 9.64 -9.04
C ALA A 413 -11.71 8.90 -7.85
N PRO A 414 -12.33 7.86 -7.28
CA PRO A 414 -11.57 6.90 -6.51
C PRO A 414 -10.61 6.15 -7.44
N VAL A 415 -9.56 5.56 -6.86
CA VAL A 415 -8.50 4.85 -7.59
C VAL A 415 -8.28 3.48 -6.96
N GLY A 416 -7.89 2.49 -7.77
CA GLY A 416 -7.19 1.32 -7.24
C GLY A 416 -5.78 1.75 -6.87
N ALA A 417 -5.29 1.30 -5.72
CA ALA A 417 -3.90 1.42 -5.32
C ALA A 417 -3.37 0.01 -5.14
N GLN A 418 -2.25 -0.31 -5.80
CA GLN A 418 -1.63 -1.62 -5.76
C GLN A 418 -0.14 -1.43 -5.51
N MET A 419 0.41 -2.08 -4.49
CA MET A 419 1.79 -1.87 -4.06
C MET A 419 2.58 -3.17 -4.20
N GLN A 420 3.42 -3.25 -5.23
CA GLN A 420 4.38 -4.35 -5.35
C GLN A 420 5.68 -4.00 -4.62
N SER A 421 6.27 -4.98 -3.96
CA SER A 421 7.54 -4.90 -3.25
C SER A 421 8.45 -6.04 -3.68
N SER A 422 9.76 -5.83 -3.64
CA SER A 422 10.74 -6.82 -4.08
C SER A 422 12.10 -6.53 -3.45
N ARG A 423 12.89 -7.59 -3.26
CA ARG A 423 14.27 -7.53 -2.79
C ARG A 423 15.18 -8.33 -3.72
N ALA A 424 16.43 -7.89 -3.81
CA ALA A 424 17.50 -8.61 -4.48
C ALA A 424 18.85 -8.30 -3.84
N ALA A 425 19.78 -9.25 -3.91
CA ALA A 425 21.20 -8.99 -3.70
C ALA A 425 21.93 -9.10 -5.04
N GLY A 426 22.49 -7.99 -5.50
CA GLY A 426 23.09 -7.92 -6.84
C GLY A 426 22.02 -8.14 -7.92
N LEU A 427 22.04 -9.31 -8.56
CA LEU A 427 21.09 -9.72 -9.59
C LEU A 427 20.15 -10.85 -9.16
N THR A 428 20.36 -11.43 -7.97
CA THR A 428 19.58 -12.53 -7.42
C THR A 428 18.43 -11.97 -6.59
N GLY A 429 17.19 -12.21 -7.01
CA GLY A 429 16.00 -11.86 -6.24
C GLY A 429 15.89 -12.66 -4.94
N THR A 430 15.30 -12.05 -3.91
CA THR A 430 15.10 -12.63 -2.58
C THR A 430 13.69 -12.30 -2.10
N GLY A 431 12.70 -12.66 -2.92
CA GLY A 431 11.28 -12.41 -2.69
C GLY A 431 10.73 -11.18 -3.41
N ALA A 432 9.48 -11.32 -3.85
CA ALA A 432 8.68 -10.28 -4.48
C ALA A 432 7.21 -10.53 -4.11
N GLU A 433 6.50 -9.50 -3.67
CA GLU A 433 5.15 -9.62 -3.10
C GLU A 433 4.26 -8.41 -3.44
N PHE A 434 2.95 -8.61 -3.53
CA PHE A 434 1.93 -7.59 -3.55
C PHE A 434 1.51 -7.29 -2.10
N LEU A 435 1.87 -6.12 -1.60
CA LEU A 435 1.51 -5.71 -0.24
C LEU A 435 0.01 -5.41 -0.20
N PRO A 436 -0.80 -6.14 0.60
CA PRO A 436 -2.24 -5.94 0.66
C PRO A 436 -2.58 -4.58 1.27
N SER A 437 -3.70 -4.01 0.85
CA SER A 437 -4.26 -2.82 1.47
C SER A 437 -4.92 -3.20 2.81
N ALA A 438 -4.58 -2.50 3.89
CA ALA A 438 -5.36 -2.51 5.12
C ALA A 438 -6.64 -1.68 4.87
N GLN A 439 -7.68 -2.36 4.36
CA GLN A 439 -8.92 -1.79 3.83
C GLN A 439 -9.64 -0.86 4.85
N SER A 440 -9.59 -1.22 6.13
CA SER A 440 -10.32 -0.56 7.20
C SER A 440 -9.46 -0.23 8.42
N VAL A 441 -9.87 0.80 9.14
CA VAL A 441 -9.26 1.24 10.40
C VAL A 441 -10.22 0.85 11.51
N GLU A 442 -9.89 -0.21 12.26
CA GLU A 442 -10.82 -0.93 13.14
C GLU A 442 -10.23 -1.20 14.53
N GLU A 443 -11.09 -1.59 15.48
CA GLU A 443 -10.74 -1.88 16.88
C GLU A 443 -10.38 -3.37 17.13
N GLU A 444 -10.63 -4.25 16.16
CA GLU A 444 -10.36 -5.69 16.25
C GLU A 444 -9.94 -6.23 14.87
N HIS A 445 -8.83 -6.97 14.82
CA HIS A 445 -8.21 -7.47 13.59
C HIS A 445 -7.90 -8.95 13.77
N HIS A 446 -8.30 -9.77 12.80
CA HIS A 446 -8.01 -11.19 12.73
C HIS A 446 -7.20 -11.47 11.46
N ILE A 447 -6.00 -12.01 11.61
CA ILE A 447 -5.08 -12.29 10.50
C ILE A 447 -4.78 -13.79 10.54
N PRO A 448 -5.62 -14.61 9.91
CA PRO A 448 -5.45 -16.06 9.93
C PRO A 448 -4.32 -16.51 9.01
N GLY A 449 -3.76 -17.69 9.28
CA GLY A 449 -2.83 -18.36 8.37
C GLY A 449 -1.46 -17.69 8.20
N VAL A 450 -0.95 -16.98 9.20
CA VAL A 450 0.39 -16.37 9.21
C VAL A 450 1.47 -17.44 9.42
N PRO A 451 2.39 -17.69 8.46
CA PRO A 451 3.55 -18.54 8.70
C PRO A 451 4.51 -17.87 9.70
N MET A 452 5.11 -18.64 10.60
CA MET A 452 6.15 -18.17 11.52
C MET A 452 7.30 -19.18 11.54
N PRO A 453 8.57 -18.76 11.32
CA PRO A 453 9.73 -19.65 11.41
C PRO A 453 10.15 -19.91 12.87
N ASP A 454 10.87 -21.00 13.13
CA ASP A 454 11.44 -21.29 14.46
C ASP A 454 12.59 -20.32 14.76
N THR A 455 12.32 -19.38 15.66
CA THR A 455 13.31 -18.41 16.16
C THR A 455 13.83 -18.77 17.57
N SER A 456 13.42 -19.91 18.13
CA SER A 456 13.73 -20.35 19.50
C SER A 456 15.08 -21.10 19.61
N GLY A 457 15.63 -21.54 18.47
CA GLY A 457 16.82 -22.37 18.37
C GLY A 457 18.10 -21.72 18.93
N ALA A 458 19.00 -22.55 19.49
CA ALA A 458 20.30 -22.10 19.98
C ALA A 458 21.25 -21.72 18.83
N GLY A 459 21.17 -20.46 18.41
CA GLY A 459 21.88 -19.90 17.25
C GLY A 459 20.97 -19.07 16.35
N ALA A 460 19.64 -19.18 16.47
CA ALA A 460 18.69 -18.46 15.63
C ALA A 460 18.83 -16.93 15.72
N ALA A 461 19.08 -16.39 16.92
CA ALA A 461 19.36 -14.97 17.10
C ALA A 461 20.69 -14.47 16.50
N ASP A 462 21.58 -15.38 16.08
CA ASP A 462 22.82 -15.09 15.35
C ASP A 462 22.68 -15.47 13.85
N ASP A 463 21.54 -16.02 13.42
CA ASP A 463 21.26 -16.45 12.04
C ASP A 463 20.44 -15.37 11.31
N PRO A 464 20.98 -14.70 10.28
CA PRO A 464 20.26 -13.65 9.56
C PRO A 464 19.05 -14.17 8.76
N THR A 465 18.86 -15.49 8.67
CA THR A 465 17.71 -16.10 7.98
C THR A 465 16.54 -16.44 8.90
N LEU A 466 16.73 -16.46 10.23
CA LEU A 466 15.65 -16.76 11.17
C LEU A 466 15.09 -15.47 11.75
N MET A 467 14.36 -14.75 10.89
CA MET A 467 13.66 -13.52 11.26
C MET A 467 12.24 -13.83 11.77
N PRO A 468 11.83 -13.35 12.95
CA PRO A 468 10.46 -13.53 13.44
C PRO A 468 9.46 -12.81 12.53
N ALA A 469 8.20 -13.29 12.52
CA ALA A 469 7.11 -12.50 11.95
C ALA A 469 6.97 -11.17 12.69
N GLU A 470 6.58 -10.11 12.00
CA GLU A 470 6.50 -8.76 12.54
C GLU A 470 5.05 -8.26 12.49
N LEU A 471 4.50 -7.83 13.63
CA LEU A 471 3.24 -7.10 13.68
C LEU A 471 3.50 -5.61 13.45
N TRP A 472 2.80 -5.03 12.47
CA TRP A 472 2.85 -3.62 12.11
C TRP A 472 1.51 -2.95 12.39
N LEU A 473 1.55 -1.77 13.01
CA LEU A 473 0.36 -1.07 13.51
C LEU A 473 0.46 0.44 13.23
N HIS A 474 -0.65 1.05 12.81
CA HIS A 474 -0.83 2.50 12.84
C HIS A 474 -2.16 2.87 13.49
N VAL A 475 -2.11 3.77 14.48
CA VAL A 475 -3.31 4.38 15.07
C VAL A 475 -3.38 5.86 14.65
N PRO A 476 -4.42 6.28 13.90
CA PRO A 476 -4.56 7.69 13.53
C PRO A 476 -4.78 8.62 14.73
N GLY A 477 -4.20 9.83 14.68
CA GLY A 477 -4.37 10.86 15.71
C GLY A 477 -3.15 11.05 16.61
N GLU A 478 -3.37 11.49 17.86
CA GLU A 478 -2.32 11.73 18.87
C GLU A 478 -2.62 10.98 20.19
N GLU A 479 -3.61 10.08 20.22
CA GLU A 479 -4.05 9.40 21.45
C GLU A 479 -3.29 8.09 21.66
N THR A 480 -2.64 7.93 22.82
CA THR A 480 -2.00 6.68 23.24
C THR A 480 -3.04 5.57 23.34
N THR A 481 -2.80 4.44 22.69
CA THR A 481 -3.76 3.35 22.50
C THR A 481 -3.25 2.07 23.16
N THR A 482 -4.15 1.36 23.84
CA THR A 482 -3.89 0.04 24.42
C THR A 482 -4.07 -1.02 23.34
N VAL A 483 -3.10 -1.92 23.21
CA VAL A 483 -3.14 -3.06 22.29
C VAL A 483 -3.18 -4.35 23.09
N GLU A 484 -4.12 -5.23 22.78
CA GLU A 484 -4.16 -6.62 23.24
C GLU A 484 -3.83 -7.54 22.05
N LEU A 485 -2.81 -8.36 22.21
CA LEU A 485 -2.27 -9.25 21.18
C LEU A 485 -2.39 -10.70 21.64
N GLN A 486 -2.99 -11.54 20.79
CA GLN A 486 -3.12 -12.98 21.00
C GLN A 486 -2.70 -13.71 19.72
N VAL A 487 -2.06 -14.87 19.88
CA VAL A 487 -1.68 -15.76 18.76
C VAL A 487 -2.24 -17.15 19.04
N PHE A 488 -2.78 -17.79 18.01
CA PHE A 488 -3.40 -19.11 18.08
C PHE A 488 -2.78 -20.03 17.03
N GLY A 489 -2.68 -21.32 17.33
CA GLY A 489 -2.40 -22.38 16.36
C GLY A 489 -3.41 -23.53 16.51
N GLU A 490 -3.12 -24.67 15.89
CA GLU A 490 -3.97 -25.88 15.94
C GLU A 490 -4.29 -26.34 17.37
N ASP A 491 -3.29 -26.34 18.27
CA ASP A 491 -3.45 -26.72 19.69
C ASP A 491 -4.11 -25.61 20.53
N GLY A 492 -4.31 -24.41 19.97
CA GLY A 492 -4.97 -23.25 20.58
C GLY A 492 -4.02 -22.09 20.88
N GLN A 493 -4.35 -21.28 21.89
CA GLN A 493 -3.60 -20.05 22.19
C GLN A 493 -2.13 -20.33 22.57
N VAL A 494 -1.22 -19.71 21.83
CA VAL A 494 0.23 -19.76 22.06
C VAL A 494 0.67 -18.53 22.86
N ALA A 495 1.66 -18.72 23.73
CA ALA A 495 2.21 -17.64 24.55
C ALA A 495 3.42 -17.01 23.85
N LEU A 496 3.32 -15.73 23.49
CA LEU A 496 4.46 -14.93 23.06
C LEU A 496 5.41 -14.61 24.22
N GLU A 497 6.68 -14.36 23.91
CA GLU A 497 7.63 -13.72 24.84
C GLU A 497 7.32 -12.24 25.04
N ASN A 498 6.69 -11.62 24.05
CA ASN A 498 6.17 -10.26 24.07
C ASN A 498 5.05 -10.11 25.11
N PRO A 499 4.84 -8.91 25.70
CA PRO A 499 3.69 -8.66 26.55
C PRO A 499 2.39 -8.72 25.73
N ALA A 500 1.48 -9.63 26.08
CA ALA A 500 0.16 -9.76 25.44
C ALA A 500 -0.74 -8.50 25.55
N VAL A 501 -0.39 -7.53 26.42
CA VAL A 501 -1.02 -6.21 26.46
C VAL A 501 0.06 -5.13 26.59
N PHE A 502 0.05 -4.17 25.68
CA PHE A 502 1.00 -3.05 25.62
C PHE A 502 0.30 -1.75 25.19
N THR A 503 1.07 -0.67 25.00
CA THR A 503 0.56 0.64 24.59
C THR A 503 1.41 1.21 23.46
N VAL A 504 0.77 1.79 22.46
CA VAL A 504 1.39 2.49 21.33
C VAL A 504 0.97 3.96 21.32
N GLU A 505 1.73 4.81 20.62
CA GLU A 505 1.45 6.24 20.52
C GLU A 505 0.78 6.57 19.19
N GLY A 506 -0.32 7.33 19.23
CA GLY A 506 -1.02 7.75 18.01
C GLY A 506 -0.13 8.51 17.02
N GLY A 507 -0.40 8.33 15.73
CA GLY A 507 0.20 9.06 14.62
C GLY A 507 1.54 8.49 14.12
N GLN A 508 2.04 7.42 14.74
CA GLN A 508 3.28 6.71 14.40
C GLN A 508 3.00 5.35 13.77
N VAL A 509 4.03 4.73 13.22
CA VAL A 509 4.02 3.31 12.83
C VAL A 509 4.84 2.53 13.85
N ASP A 510 4.17 1.64 14.57
CA ASP A 510 4.75 0.75 15.56
C ASP A 510 5.00 -0.65 14.95
N LEU A 511 6.10 -1.29 15.36
CA LEU A 511 6.52 -2.61 14.91
C LEU A 511 6.83 -3.47 16.14
N LEU A 512 6.29 -4.69 16.18
CA LEU A 512 6.54 -5.68 17.21
C LEU A 512 6.90 -7.05 16.60
N GLU A 513 8.12 -7.50 16.82
CA GLU A 513 8.57 -8.87 16.51
C GLU A 513 7.73 -9.88 17.31
N LEU A 514 7.17 -10.90 16.66
CA LEU A 514 6.36 -11.97 17.27
C LEU A 514 7.29 -13.12 17.70
N LEU A 515 7.76 -13.07 18.96
CA LEU A 515 8.74 -13.99 19.51
C LEU A 515 8.09 -15.08 20.37
N GLY A 516 8.59 -16.31 20.27
CA GLY A 516 8.22 -17.42 21.16
C GLY A 516 7.48 -18.62 20.55
N PRO A 517 6.69 -18.50 19.46
CA PRO A 517 6.15 -19.66 18.75
C PRO A 517 7.26 -20.55 18.16
N ASP A 518 6.98 -21.85 18.07
CA ASP A 518 7.76 -22.80 17.26
C ASP A 518 7.46 -22.56 15.75
N ALA A 519 8.21 -23.19 14.84
CA ALA A 519 7.87 -23.14 13.41
C ALA A 519 6.44 -23.67 13.13
N GLY A 520 5.63 -22.93 12.38
CA GLY A 520 4.27 -23.32 12.02
C GLY A 520 3.43 -22.19 11.43
N VAL A 521 2.15 -22.47 11.18
CA VAL A 521 1.15 -21.50 10.73
C VAL A 521 0.25 -21.12 11.92
N TYR A 522 -0.02 -19.83 12.08
CA TYR A 522 -0.72 -19.28 13.25
C TYR A 522 -1.68 -18.16 12.87
N ASP A 523 -2.70 -17.95 13.70
CA ASP A 523 -3.65 -16.85 13.56
C ASP A 523 -3.30 -15.74 14.57
N VAL A 524 -3.17 -14.51 14.07
CA VAL A 524 -2.85 -13.32 14.89
C VAL A 524 -4.13 -12.52 15.12
N VAL A 525 -4.46 -12.27 16.40
CA VAL A 525 -5.62 -11.46 16.80
C VAL A 525 -5.13 -10.23 17.55
N VAL A 526 -5.53 -9.04 17.08
CA VAL A 526 -5.14 -7.75 17.64
C VAL A 526 -6.39 -6.96 17.98
N ARG A 527 -6.52 -6.51 19.24
CA ARG A 527 -7.57 -5.59 19.66
C ARG A 527 -6.96 -4.27 20.14
N THR A 528 -7.58 -3.16 19.78
CA THR A 528 -7.15 -1.80 20.10
C THR A 528 -8.29 -1.01 20.72
N ASP A 529 -7.98 -0.12 21.68
CA ASP A 529 -9.00 0.76 22.30
C ASP A 529 -9.28 2.06 21.52
N ASN A 530 -8.63 2.22 20.35
CA ASN A 530 -8.94 3.18 19.31
C ASN A 530 -8.74 2.53 17.93
N PRO A 531 -9.55 2.88 16.91
CA PRO A 531 -9.42 2.31 15.57
C PRO A 531 -8.01 2.42 14.97
N SER A 532 -7.53 1.34 14.38
CA SER A 532 -6.17 1.20 13.86
C SER A 532 -6.10 0.42 12.54
N ALA A 533 -5.05 0.64 11.74
CA ALA A 533 -4.69 -0.22 10.62
C ALA A 533 -3.60 -1.20 11.06
N VAL A 534 -3.73 -2.47 10.67
CA VAL A 534 -2.83 -3.57 11.09
C VAL A 534 -2.38 -4.39 9.88
N ALA A 535 -1.12 -4.81 9.89
CA ALA A 535 -0.62 -5.88 9.04
C ALA A 535 0.38 -6.76 9.80
N VAL A 536 0.61 -7.99 9.32
CA VAL A 536 1.69 -8.86 9.79
C VAL A 536 2.56 -9.23 8.60
N ALA A 537 3.87 -8.98 8.73
CA ALA A 537 4.86 -9.44 7.78
C ALA A 537 5.40 -10.80 8.21
N SER A 538 5.50 -11.74 7.29
CA SER A 538 6.20 -13.02 7.48
C SER A 538 7.32 -13.19 6.46
N ARG A 539 8.27 -14.06 6.76
CA ARG A 539 9.43 -14.39 5.93
C ARG A 539 9.61 -15.90 5.87
N GLY A 540 10.27 -16.35 4.79
CA GLY A 540 10.58 -17.73 4.45
C GLY A 540 10.68 -18.71 5.63
N MET A 541 9.87 -19.77 5.60
CA MET A 541 10.16 -21.02 6.31
C MET A 541 11.09 -21.94 5.49
N GLY A 542 11.42 -21.56 4.24
CA GLY A 542 12.15 -22.36 3.27
C GLY A 542 13.60 -22.66 3.65
N GLU A 543 14.10 -23.81 3.20
CA GLU A 543 15.52 -24.17 3.32
C GLU A 543 16.36 -23.39 2.28
N LEU A 544 17.58 -23.08 2.66
CA LEU A 544 18.43 -22.13 1.93
C LEU A 544 18.77 -22.66 0.53
N ALA A 545 18.49 -21.86 -0.50
CA ALA A 545 19.06 -22.10 -1.83
C ALA A 545 20.60 -21.95 -1.75
N GLU A 546 21.34 -23.05 -1.92
CA GLU A 546 22.78 -22.96 -2.18
C GLU A 546 22.97 -22.28 -3.54
N LEU A 547 23.70 -21.16 -3.55
CA LEU A 547 24.09 -20.49 -4.78
C LEU A 547 24.84 -21.49 -5.67
N GLY A 548 24.49 -21.53 -6.96
CA GLY A 548 25.25 -22.32 -7.92
C GLY A 548 26.71 -21.86 -7.92
N ALA A 549 27.67 -22.77 -8.04
CA ALA A 549 29.10 -22.44 -8.02
C ALA A 549 29.56 -21.48 -9.16
N GLU A 550 28.67 -21.17 -10.12
CA GLU A 550 28.84 -20.13 -11.13
C GLU A 550 28.31 -18.75 -10.70
N ASP A 551 27.27 -18.71 -9.85
CA ASP A 551 26.74 -17.50 -9.21
C ASP A 551 27.56 -17.07 -7.99
N GLU A 552 28.09 -18.02 -7.22
CA GLU A 552 29.09 -17.73 -6.16
C GLU A 552 30.28 -16.95 -6.74
N ALA A 553 30.83 -17.43 -7.85
CA ALA A 553 31.97 -16.80 -8.52
C ALA A 553 31.62 -15.39 -9.07
N ALA A 554 30.38 -15.16 -9.49
CA ALA A 554 29.90 -13.85 -9.93
C ALA A 554 29.70 -12.87 -8.76
N ALA A 555 29.19 -13.36 -7.62
CA ALA A 555 29.06 -12.58 -6.39
C ALA A 555 30.44 -12.22 -5.79
N GLU A 556 31.40 -13.14 -5.79
CA GLU A 556 32.78 -12.88 -5.36
C GLU A 556 33.49 -11.82 -6.22
N ASP A 557 33.39 -11.89 -7.55
CA ASP A 557 34.00 -10.92 -8.46
C ASP A 557 33.38 -9.52 -8.27
N ALA A 558 32.06 -9.43 -8.03
CA ALA A 558 31.38 -8.17 -7.75
C ALA A 558 31.79 -7.56 -6.40
N ALA A 559 31.90 -8.37 -5.35
CA ALA A 559 32.36 -7.92 -4.03
C ALA A 559 33.79 -7.37 -4.06
N GLN A 560 34.67 -7.95 -4.89
CA GLN A 560 36.06 -7.49 -5.02
C GLN A 560 36.22 -6.12 -5.71
N GLU A 561 35.25 -5.65 -6.51
CA GLU A 561 35.31 -4.30 -7.10
C GLU A 561 34.84 -3.19 -6.14
N GLU A 562 33.82 -3.44 -5.30
CA GLU A 562 33.30 -2.45 -4.33
C GLU A 562 34.09 -2.44 -3.00
N GLY A 563 34.72 -3.57 -2.62
CA GLY A 563 35.60 -3.65 -1.45
C GLY A 563 34.87 -3.88 -0.12
N GLU A 564 33.68 -4.49 -0.17
CA GLU A 564 32.96 -5.03 0.97
C GLU A 564 33.23 -6.55 1.09
N GLU A 565 33.45 -7.04 2.30
CA GLU A 565 33.44 -8.49 2.55
C GLU A 565 31.98 -8.95 2.53
N LEU A 566 31.56 -9.71 1.51
CA LEU A 566 30.36 -10.52 1.61
C LEU A 566 30.63 -11.63 2.64
N ASP A 567 29.67 -11.89 3.52
CA ASP A 567 29.71 -13.07 4.38
C ASP A 567 29.48 -14.32 3.51
N GLU A 568 30.21 -15.41 3.79
CA GLU A 568 30.12 -16.63 2.97
C GLU A 568 28.76 -17.31 3.16
N GLY A 569 27.88 -17.15 2.17
CA GLY A 569 26.67 -17.92 1.98
C GLY A 569 25.38 -17.26 2.51
N THR A 570 24.29 -17.61 1.82
CA THR A 570 22.89 -17.60 2.26
C THR A 570 21.99 -16.47 1.74
N LEU A 571 21.20 -16.75 0.69
CA LEU A 571 20.07 -15.91 0.28
C LEU A 571 18.96 -16.68 -0.47
N ALA A 572 17.80 -16.83 0.18
CA ALA A 572 16.47 -16.67 -0.42
C ALA A 572 15.40 -16.72 0.68
N LEU A 573 15.31 -15.68 1.53
CA LEU A 573 14.09 -15.48 2.32
C LEU A 573 13.07 -14.76 1.45
N ASP A 574 12.08 -15.49 0.97
CA ASP A 574 10.85 -14.88 0.48
C ASP A 574 10.11 -14.17 1.64
N PHE A 575 9.10 -13.34 1.31
CA PHE A 575 8.32 -12.65 2.32
C PHE A 575 6.89 -12.37 1.85
N SER A 576 5.93 -12.55 2.76
CA SER A 576 4.53 -12.26 2.51
C SER A 576 3.94 -11.38 3.61
N TRP A 577 2.76 -10.81 3.33
CA TRP A 577 2.08 -9.85 4.19
C TRP A 577 0.60 -10.21 4.31
N GLY A 578 0.12 -10.32 5.55
CA GLY A 578 -1.31 -10.45 5.86
C GLY A 578 -1.88 -9.17 6.47
N THR A 579 -3.13 -8.84 6.15
CA THR A 579 -3.93 -7.79 6.82
C THR A 579 -5.17 -8.43 7.47
N GLY A 580 -5.96 -7.63 8.19
CA GLY A 580 -7.23 -8.09 8.77
C GLY A 580 -8.14 -8.72 7.72
N ALA A 581 -8.59 -9.95 8.00
CA ALA A 581 -9.62 -10.65 7.25
C ALA A 581 -11.02 -10.29 7.77
N GLU A 582 -12.00 -10.30 6.88
CA GLU A 582 -13.41 -10.11 7.23
C GLU A 582 -13.98 -11.34 7.95
N GLU A 583 -15.01 -11.15 8.78
CA GLU A 583 -15.78 -12.27 9.33
C GLU A 583 -16.55 -12.96 8.19
N LEU A 584 -16.39 -14.28 8.06
CA LEU A 584 -17.01 -15.03 6.97
C LEU A 584 -18.54 -14.95 7.02
N THR A 585 -19.15 -14.85 5.84
CA THR A 585 -20.60 -14.88 5.64
C THR A 585 -20.97 -15.83 4.50
N GLU A 586 -22.27 -15.97 4.20
CA GLU A 586 -22.75 -16.73 3.04
C GLU A 586 -22.42 -16.09 1.67
N THR A 587 -21.80 -14.90 1.66
CA THR A 587 -21.29 -14.25 0.44
C THR A 587 -19.77 -14.35 0.31
N SER A 588 -19.08 -14.93 1.29
CA SER A 588 -17.62 -14.99 1.31
C SER A 588 -17.05 -16.08 0.40
N GLY A 589 -15.84 -15.84 -0.11
CA GLY A 589 -15.13 -16.80 -0.94
C GLY A 589 -13.82 -16.22 -1.50
N ALA A 590 -13.12 -17.04 -2.28
CA ALA A 590 -11.87 -16.67 -2.94
C ALA A 590 -11.70 -17.42 -4.26
N VAL A 591 -11.02 -16.79 -5.21
CA VAL A 591 -10.48 -17.47 -6.40
C VAL A 591 -9.24 -18.25 -5.95
N LEU A 592 -9.15 -19.53 -6.31
CA LEU A 592 -7.98 -20.36 -6.05
C LEU A 592 -6.92 -20.07 -7.13
N PRO A 593 -5.66 -19.72 -6.75
CA PRO A 593 -4.58 -19.48 -7.71
C PRO A 593 -4.44 -20.61 -8.73
N GLU A 594 -4.06 -20.30 -9.97
CA GLU A 594 -3.64 -21.30 -10.96
C GLU A 594 -2.34 -21.99 -10.56
N ILE A 595 -1.35 -21.26 -10.05
CA ILE A 595 -0.06 -21.86 -9.68
C ILE A 595 -0.22 -22.89 -8.54
N GLY A 596 -1.11 -22.62 -7.59
CA GLY A 596 -1.50 -23.53 -6.50
C GLY A 596 -2.28 -24.78 -6.93
N ARG A 597 -2.43 -24.99 -8.25
CA ARG A 597 -3.13 -26.13 -8.88
C ARG A 597 -2.25 -26.85 -9.92
N THR A 598 -0.95 -26.56 -9.95
CA THR A 598 0.04 -27.35 -10.70
C THR A 598 0.89 -28.19 -9.73
N ASP A 599 1.71 -29.11 -10.25
CA ASP A 599 2.69 -29.85 -9.42
C ASP A 599 3.81 -28.92 -8.84
N GLU A 600 3.73 -27.61 -9.03
CA GLU A 600 4.78 -26.62 -8.69
C GLU A 600 4.43 -25.79 -7.44
N ALA A 601 3.14 -25.66 -7.06
CA ALA A 601 2.71 -25.04 -5.81
C ALA A 601 1.39 -25.60 -5.27
N GLU A 602 1.20 -25.45 -3.95
CA GLU A 602 0.06 -25.92 -3.18
C GLU A 602 -0.65 -24.70 -2.55
N THR A 603 -1.99 -24.63 -2.61
CA THR A 603 -2.80 -23.62 -1.88
C THR A 603 -3.63 -24.26 -0.77
N ASP A 604 -3.31 -23.90 0.47
CA ASP A 604 -4.04 -24.30 1.67
C ASP A 604 -5.10 -23.26 2.08
N LEU A 605 -6.27 -23.73 2.53
CA LEU A 605 -7.32 -22.90 3.14
C LEU A 605 -7.19 -22.92 4.66
N ASN A 606 -6.84 -21.78 5.25
CA ASN A 606 -6.70 -21.63 6.70
C ASN A 606 -7.98 -21.04 7.30
N LEU A 607 -8.56 -21.73 8.28
CA LEU A 607 -9.81 -21.38 8.96
C LEU A 607 -9.56 -21.13 10.45
N PHE A 608 -9.93 -19.95 10.95
CA PHE A 608 -9.84 -19.59 12.37
C PHE A 608 -11.23 -19.31 12.94
N ALA A 609 -11.54 -19.81 14.14
CA ALA A 609 -12.79 -19.50 14.84
C ALA A 609 -12.57 -18.95 16.26
N ALA A 610 -12.80 -17.66 16.46
CA ALA A 610 -12.63 -17.00 17.76
C ALA A 610 -13.59 -17.56 18.84
N GLN A 611 -14.80 -17.96 18.45
CA GLN A 611 -15.83 -18.52 19.36
C GLN A 611 -16.09 -20.01 19.16
N GLY A 612 -15.53 -20.61 18.10
CA GLY A 612 -15.81 -21.96 17.64
C GLY A 612 -17.17 -22.07 16.93
N GLY A 613 -17.31 -23.05 16.05
CA GLY A 613 -18.52 -23.22 15.26
C GLY A 613 -18.41 -24.32 14.20
N THR A 614 -19.20 -24.16 13.15
CA THR A 614 -19.10 -24.95 11.92
C THR A 614 -19.11 -23.96 10.77
N VAL A 615 -18.21 -24.14 9.82
CA VAL A 615 -18.29 -23.50 8.50
C VAL A 615 -18.56 -24.57 7.47
N SER A 616 -19.41 -24.27 6.49
CA SER A 616 -19.56 -25.08 5.29
C SER A 616 -18.98 -24.33 4.10
N TYR A 617 -18.31 -25.04 3.20
CA TYR A 617 -17.85 -24.48 1.93
C TYR A 617 -18.15 -25.42 0.78
N ARG A 618 -18.05 -24.88 -0.44
CA ARG A 618 -18.05 -25.63 -1.69
C ARG A 618 -16.87 -25.20 -2.53
N LEU A 619 -16.38 -26.15 -3.32
CA LEU A 619 -15.54 -25.86 -4.46
C LEU A 619 -16.42 -25.56 -5.68
N LEU A 620 -15.91 -24.73 -6.58
CA LEU A 620 -16.53 -24.37 -7.85
C LEU A 620 -15.48 -24.51 -8.96
N ASP A 621 -15.83 -25.15 -10.07
CA ASP A 621 -14.97 -25.29 -11.26
C ASP A 621 -15.14 -24.11 -12.25
N GLY A 622 -14.40 -24.17 -13.37
CA GLY A 622 -14.48 -23.16 -14.43
C GLY A 622 -15.74 -23.23 -15.32
N GLU A 623 -16.53 -24.30 -15.24
CA GLU A 623 -17.76 -24.50 -16.04
C GLU A 623 -19.04 -24.09 -15.29
N GLY A 624 -19.00 -24.06 -13.96
CA GLY A 624 -20.11 -23.71 -13.06
C GLY A 624 -20.59 -24.88 -12.18
N GLU A 625 -19.90 -26.02 -12.18
CA GLU A 625 -20.24 -27.15 -11.31
C GLU A 625 -19.71 -26.91 -9.89
N HIS A 626 -20.55 -27.22 -8.91
CA HIS A 626 -20.23 -27.08 -7.49
C HIS A 626 -20.10 -28.45 -6.83
N SER A 627 -19.14 -28.58 -5.91
CA SER A 627 -19.04 -29.76 -5.05
C SER A 627 -20.28 -29.95 -4.16
N GLU A 628 -20.40 -31.14 -3.55
CA GLU A 628 -21.20 -31.28 -2.34
C GLU A 628 -20.60 -30.38 -1.22
N PRO A 629 -21.43 -29.85 -0.30
CA PRO A 629 -20.94 -29.06 0.84
C PRO A 629 -19.96 -29.85 1.70
N GLN A 630 -18.85 -29.21 2.06
CA GLN A 630 -17.87 -29.71 3.02
C GLN A 630 -18.06 -28.97 4.35
N GLU A 631 -18.48 -29.68 5.40
CA GLU A 631 -18.65 -29.13 6.75
C GLU A 631 -17.35 -29.29 7.57
N VAL A 632 -16.80 -28.19 8.06
CA VAL A 632 -15.63 -28.17 8.94
C VAL A 632 -16.07 -27.75 10.35
N GLU A 633 -15.84 -28.61 11.35
CA GLU A 633 -16.03 -28.27 12.77
C GLU A 633 -14.81 -27.49 13.28
N LEU A 634 -15.00 -26.23 13.66
CA LEU A 634 -13.94 -25.34 14.13
C LEU A 634 -13.99 -25.21 15.67
N PRO A 635 -12.96 -25.65 16.41
CA PRO A 635 -12.89 -25.45 17.85
C PRO A 635 -12.67 -23.96 18.20
N ALA A 636 -13.10 -23.56 19.40
CA ALA A 636 -12.97 -22.16 19.83
C ALA A 636 -11.51 -21.79 20.15
N GLY A 637 -10.98 -20.80 19.42
CA GLY A 637 -9.61 -20.33 19.54
C GLY A 637 -8.59 -21.35 19.05
N GLN A 638 -8.90 -22.07 17.97
CA GLN A 638 -7.99 -22.97 17.26
C GLN A 638 -8.06 -22.72 15.75
N SER A 639 -6.94 -22.97 15.08
CA SER A 639 -6.79 -22.99 13.63
C SER A 639 -7.20 -24.36 13.08
N VAL A 640 -7.76 -24.41 11.88
CA VAL A 640 -7.90 -25.63 11.08
C VAL A 640 -7.48 -25.31 9.65
N THR A 641 -6.48 -26.02 9.14
CA THR A 641 -6.06 -25.94 7.74
C THR A 641 -6.73 -27.06 6.95
N VAL A 642 -7.31 -26.73 5.81
CA VAL A 642 -7.72 -27.68 4.78
C VAL A 642 -6.66 -27.64 3.69
N SER A 643 -5.95 -28.75 3.52
CA SER A 643 -4.79 -28.83 2.64
C SER A 643 -5.15 -28.83 1.16
N ALA A 644 -4.21 -28.42 0.29
CA ALA A 644 -4.36 -28.53 -1.16
C ALA A 644 -4.78 -29.95 -1.63
N ASP A 645 -4.18 -30.99 -1.03
CA ASP A 645 -4.54 -32.41 -1.23
C ASP A 645 -6.04 -32.66 -0.90
N GLU A 646 -6.54 -32.15 0.23
CA GLU A 646 -7.94 -32.30 0.64
C GLU A 646 -8.92 -31.51 -0.25
N LEU A 647 -8.48 -30.39 -0.84
CA LEU A 647 -9.26 -29.64 -1.82
C LEU A 647 -9.34 -30.41 -3.16
N SER A 648 -8.23 -30.94 -3.68
CA SER A 648 -8.21 -31.75 -4.91
C SER A 648 -9.00 -33.07 -4.76
N ASP A 649 -8.92 -33.74 -3.60
CA ASP A 649 -9.71 -34.95 -3.28
C ASP A 649 -11.24 -34.68 -3.34
N VAL A 650 -11.67 -33.42 -3.16
CA VAL A 650 -13.07 -32.97 -3.32
C VAL A 650 -13.37 -32.56 -4.77
N MET A 651 -12.53 -31.72 -5.39
CA MET A 651 -12.63 -31.33 -6.80
C MET A 651 -11.29 -30.82 -7.36
N ASP A 652 -10.65 -31.64 -8.19
CA ASP A 652 -9.31 -31.46 -8.78
C ASP A 652 -9.17 -30.18 -9.65
N ASP A 653 -10.22 -29.79 -10.37
CA ASP A 653 -10.25 -28.64 -11.28
C ASP A 653 -10.98 -27.41 -10.72
N ALA A 654 -11.10 -27.32 -9.39
CA ALA A 654 -11.65 -26.15 -8.72
C ALA A 654 -10.91 -24.85 -9.12
N VAL A 655 -11.65 -23.77 -9.32
CA VAL A 655 -11.14 -22.41 -9.56
C VAL A 655 -11.47 -21.47 -8.40
N ALA A 656 -12.34 -21.86 -7.47
CA ALA A 656 -12.75 -21.04 -6.34
C ALA A 656 -13.29 -21.86 -5.16
N VAL A 657 -13.15 -21.27 -3.96
CA VAL A 657 -13.85 -21.66 -2.74
C VAL A 657 -14.97 -20.67 -2.48
N VAL A 658 -16.18 -21.16 -2.21
CA VAL A 658 -17.34 -20.33 -1.82
C VAL A 658 -17.91 -20.85 -0.51
N VAL A 659 -18.16 -19.96 0.45
CA VAL A 659 -18.75 -20.29 1.75
C VAL A 659 -20.26 -20.53 1.60
N ASP A 660 -20.79 -21.58 2.24
CA ASP A 660 -22.20 -21.99 2.21
C ASP A 660 -22.70 -22.07 3.67
N PRO A 661 -23.96 -21.70 4.01
CA PRO A 661 -24.48 -21.90 5.36
C PRO A 661 -24.46 -23.39 5.78
N PRO A 662 -24.13 -23.70 7.06
CA PRO A 662 -23.94 -22.78 8.17
C PRO A 662 -22.55 -22.12 8.19
N VAL A 663 -22.52 -20.87 8.63
CA VAL A 663 -21.29 -20.15 9.00
C VAL A 663 -21.37 -19.79 10.48
N GLY A 664 -20.29 -20.05 11.22
CA GLY A 664 -20.19 -19.73 12.65
C GLY A 664 -19.90 -18.24 12.89
N GLU A 665 -20.38 -17.70 14.02
CA GLU A 665 -20.02 -16.33 14.45
C GLU A 665 -18.53 -16.26 14.84
N GLY A 666 -17.82 -15.26 14.32
CA GLY A 666 -16.40 -15.03 14.54
C GLY A 666 -15.50 -16.08 13.87
N VAL A 667 -15.83 -16.47 12.62
CA VAL A 667 -14.97 -17.30 11.75
C VAL A 667 -14.29 -16.41 10.71
N TYR A 668 -13.00 -16.64 10.48
CA TYR A 668 -12.15 -15.88 9.56
C TYR A 668 -11.33 -16.86 8.70
N ALA A 669 -10.94 -16.47 7.49
CA ALA A 669 -10.12 -17.32 6.64
C ALA A 669 -9.13 -16.57 5.73
N SER A 670 -8.09 -17.29 5.34
CA SER A 670 -7.07 -16.90 4.37
C SER A 670 -6.67 -18.10 3.52
N LEU A 671 -6.05 -17.83 2.38
CA LEU A 671 -5.34 -18.81 1.58
C LEU A 671 -3.84 -18.61 1.79
N LEU A 672 -3.09 -19.70 1.94
CA LEU A 672 -1.64 -19.71 1.93
C LEU A 672 -1.19 -20.51 0.72
N THR A 673 -0.54 -19.86 -0.26
CA THR A 673 0.02 -20.55 -1.42
C THR A 673 1.52 -20.68 -1.25
N THR A 674 2.05 -21.90 -1.38
CA THR A 674 3.47 -22.22 -1.17
C THR A 674 3.99 -23.05 -2.34
N ASP A 675 5.18 -22.74 -2.86
CA ASP A 675 5.79 -23.50 -3.97
C ASP A 675 6.81 -24.56 -3.53
N ASP A 676 7.32 -25.33 -4.49
CA ASP A 676 8.33 -26.39 -4.27
C ASP A 676 9.69 -25.88 -3.72
N GLN A 677 9.93 -24.56 -3.77
CA GLN A 677 11.09 -23.87 -3.20
C GLN A 677 10.81 -23.27 -1.81
N GLY A 678 9.58 -23.38 -1.29
CA GLY A 678 9.17 -22.80 -0.01
C GLY A 678 8.99 -21.28 -0.04
N ARG A 679 8.86 -20.69 -1.24
CA ARG A 679 8.33 -19.33 -1.45
C ARG A 679 6.83 -19.35 -1.18
N PHE A 680 6.27 -18.26 -0.66
CA PHE A 680 4.87 -18.26 -0.27
C PHE A 680 4.22 -16.88 -0.33
N SER A 681 2.91 -16.89 -0.58
CA SER A 681 2.09 -15.67 -0.56
C SER A 681 0.75 -15.93 0.14
N MET A 682 0.35 -14.98 0.99
CA MET A 682 -0.92 -14.97 1.72
C MET A 682 -1.96 -14.15 0.95
N SER A 683 -3.14 -14.72 0.71
CA SER A 683 -4.32 -13.99 0.27
C SER A 683 -5.50 -14.25 1.21
N ARG A 684 -6.57 -13.47 1.10
CA ARG A 684 -7.70 -13.45 2.02
C ARG A 684 -8.91 -14.15 1.41
N VAL A 685 -9.88 -14.45 2.27
CA VAL A 685 -11.22 -14.85 1.86
C VAL A 685 -12.14 -13.69 2.24
N GLU A 686 -12.61 -12.93 1.24
CA GLU A 686 -13.43 -11.72 1.42
C GLU A 686 -14.89 -11.98 1.00
N SER A 687 -15.78 -11.01 1.23
CA SER A 687 -17.08 -11.02 0.55
C SER A 687 -16.92 -10.93 -0.97
N LEU A 688 -17.45 -11.93 -1.69
CA LEU A 688 -17.57 -11.89 -3.16
C LEU A 688 -18.69 -10.93 -3.60
N GLN A 689 -19.60 -10.54 -2.70
CA GLN A 689 -20.63 -9.55 -2.94
C GLN A 689 -20.18 -8.15 -2.55
N ASP A 690 -20.41 -7.19 -3.44
CA ASP A 690 -20.14 -5.77 -3.19
C ASP A 690 -21.10 -5.22 -2.10
N ASP A 691 -20.50 -4.60 -1.09
CA ASP A 691 -21.21 -3.95 0.01
C ASP A 691 -22.12 -2.85 -0.55
N GLU A 692 -23.42 -2.83 -0.19
CA GLU A 692 -24.45 -2.00 -0.87
C GLU A 692 -23.94 -0.56 -1.11
N ALA A 693 -23.61 -0.22 -2.36
CA ALA A 693 -23.01 1.07 -2.73
C ALA A 693 -23.91 2.25 -2.29
N THR A 694 -23.66 2.76 -1.08
CA THR A 694 -24.56 3.69 -0.39
C THR A 694 -24.26 5.11 -0.84
N VAL A 695 -25.09 5.65 -1.74
CA VAL A 695 -24.93 7.03 -2.19
C VAL A 695 -25.31 7.99 -1.04
N PRO A 696 -24.39 8.84 -0.54
CA PRO A 696 -24.67 9.72 0.59
C PRO A 696 -25.62 10.86 0.19
N VAL A 697 -26.90 10.72 0.54
CA VAL A 697 -27.93 11.71 0.23
C VAL A 697 -27.78 12.97 1.10
N ARG A 698 -27.16 14.02 0.55
CA ARG A 698 -27.23 15.36 1.16
C ARG A 698 -28.59 16.01 0.90
N LEU A 699 -29.52 15.85 1.85
CA LEU A 699 -30.71 16.69 1.93
C LEU A 699 -30.30 18.17 2.13
N ARG A 700 -30.91 19.07 1.35
CA ARG A 700 -30.69 20.53 1.37
C ARG A 700 -31.89 21.27 1.93
#